data_AF-A0A517SL26-F1
#
_entry.id   AF-A0A517SL26-F1
#
_cell.length_a   1.000
_cell.length_b   1.000
_cell.length_c   1.000
_cell.angle_alpha   90.00
_cell.angle_beta   90.00
_cell.angle_gamma   90.00
#
_symmetry.space_group_name_H-M   'P 1'
#
loop_
_entity.id
_entity.type
_entity.pdbx_description
1 polymer ?
#
loop_
_entity_poly.entity_id
_entity_poly.type
_entity_poly.pdbx_seq_one_letter_code
_entity_poly.pdbx_strand_id
1 'polypeptide(L)'
;MAKSSGETGPTSRRRTLIGHLLFGLLAAGWFLSPVRASAQPPAADTKTLGRFLTLDSPITDDVIGWVRQSAQSLQTQATQEGKKACLVLEVPSGVSQFHHVYGLADLLTTQPISNIKTIAWVPETVTGPNALIALACDEICLHPDAQLGDLGRGKALPDDQQIIVKSVVAKRHNAKVNEALAMALMNPQASLVQLSVEVRPGEVEKRLVTDDEARRLRETGVTIRDAKTLKDRGSPGVFSGAQARHDDILIMQLANSRKELADQYGLGTESLRETPRQTADASRPTLIEVQGVIEHELSAFLKRQIGRAVESGAKTIIFEITSPGGLLYDSIDLATAIADLDKEGIRTIAYIPKEAISGAAIIALGCDEIYLELNAKIGDAGPIEIQDGGMFARAPEKILSYLKLSLQQLAERKKRPAAVAMAMCDKDLDVFEVVHTTKGTRWFMSEEEIRVADGDWTQGKIVSEARGNLLLTVGGQRAYELLIAEPPVKDLDELKARLGIAPDVELIRAQRMWIDDFVFFLNRPGVVGLLFFVAIICVYLELHLMTGILGLISALCLILFFWSKWLGGTADSLEILLFLFGIVCVAMEIFVLPGAAIFGVTGVLSIAASLVMASQTFNLVDDGRNIEEATRTLGTLGVALLGVGAVAMVISRYLPQIPILKHMILTPPGAIALADPNRPQLRPEVAGTADPLLGRIGVARTLLRPSGKAEIDGRLVEVISEGGMVPAGKAVEVVQAQGARIVVREVAANG
;
A
#
# COMPACT_ATOMS: atom_id res chain seq x y z
N MET A 1 19.89 -77.70 31.96
CA MET A 1 21.34 -77.58 32.21
C MET A 1 21.55 -76.42 33.17
N ALA A 2 22.15 -76.70 34.32
CA ALA A 2 22.30 -75.77 35.44
C ALA A 2 23.70 -75.15 35.50
N LYS A 3 23.80 -74.12 36.36
CA LYS A 3 24.99 -73.46 36.97
C LYS A 3 25.47 -72.19 36.26
N SER A 4 25.85 -71.12 36.97
CA SER A 4 25.97 -70.89 38.41
C SER A 4 25.98 -69.39 38.73
N SER A 5 25.50 -69.07 39.93
CA SER A 5 25.62 -67.82 40.64
C SER A 5 27.05 -67.48 41.07
N GLY A 6 27.28 -66.18 41.30
CA GLY A 6 28.40 -65.64 42.06
C GLY A 6 28.04 -64.24 42.56
N GLU A 7 27.61 -64.17 43.83
CA GLU A 7 27.51 -62.94 44.62
C GLU A 7 28.91 -62.46 45.05
N THR A 8 29.08 -61.16 45.31
CA THR A 8 29.59 -60.64 46.60
C THR A 8 29.57 -59.10 46.65
N GLY A 9 28.72 -58.57 47.54
CA GLY A 9 29.17 -57.70 48.65
C GLY A 9 29.19 -56.16 48.49
N PRO A 10 28.96 -55.40 49.58
CA PRO A 10 28.04 -54.25 49.53
C PRO A 10 28.50 -52.95 50.27
N THR A 11 27.60 -51.96 50.25
CA THR A 11 27.36 -50.84 51.22
C THR A 11 28.02 -49.46 51.02
N SER A 12 27.17 -48.43 50.84
CA SER A 12 26.89 -47.35 51.82
C SER A 12 25.76 -46.44 51.28
N ARG A 13 24.57 -46.43 51.89
CA ARG A 13 24.03 -45.55 52.96
C ARG A 13 23.76 -44.07 52.58
N ARG A 14 22.45 -43.78 52.55
CA ARG A 14 21.69 -42.71 53.23
C ARG A 14 21.22 -41.47 52.44
N ARG A 15 19.91 -41.23 52.64
CA ARG A 15 19.13 -39.97 52.76
C ARG A 15 18.47 -39.44 51.47
N THR A 16 17.17 -39.70 51.26
CA THR A 16 15.94 -38.96 51.72
C THR A 16 15.52 -37.88 50.70
N LEU A 17 14.25 -37.65 50.32
CA LEU A 17 12.94 -38.20 50.71
C LEU A 17 11.87 -37.58 49.79
N ILE A 18 10.65 -38.17 49.80
CA ILE A 18 9.32 -37.65 49.39
C ILE A 18 8.96 -37.95 47.92
N GLY A 19 8.02 -38.85 47.57
CA GLY A 19 7.11 -39.67 48.38
C GLY A 19 5.68 -39.11 48.45
N HIS A 20 4.79 -39.71 47.64
CA HIS A 20 3.34 -39.88 47.82
C HIS A 20 2.40 -38.70 47.54
N LEU A 21 1.63 -38.84 46.45
CA LEU A 21 0.16 -38.90 46.53
C LEU A 21 -0.43 -39.40 45.20
N LEU A 22 -1.46 -40.25 45.32
CA LEU A 22 -2.42 -40.67 44.30
C LEU A 22 -2.02 -41.82 43.36
N PHE A 23 -2.02 -43.03 43.92
CA PHE A 23 -2.46 -44.23 43.19
C PHE A 23 -3.64 -44.83 43.96
N GLY A 24 -4.85 -44.42 43.56
CA GLY A 24 -6.10 -44.92 44.10
C GLY A 24 -7.25 -44.43 43.23
N LEU A 25 -8.06 -45.38 42.75
CA LEU A 25 -9.32 -45.22 42.01
C LEU A 25 -9.22 -44.99 40.49
N LEU A 26 -8.84 -46.05 39.78
CA LEU A 26 -9.24 -46.29 38.38
C LEU A 26 -10.27 -47.44 38.37
N ALA A 27 -11.54 -47.12 38.63
CA ALA A 27 -12.73 -47.91 38.25
C ALA A 27 -14.01 -47.27 38.81
N ALA A 28 -14.55 -46.26 38.11
CA ALA A 28 -15.98 -45.86 38.13
C ALA A 28 -16.12 -44.49 37.45
N GLY A 29 -16.19 -44.49 36.13
CA GLY A 29 -16.74 -43.37 35.39
C GLY A 29 -17.73 -43.95 34.38
N TRP A 30 -18.66 -43.11 33.91
CA TRP A 30 -19.69 -43.41 32.91
C TRP A 30 -21.02 -43.91 33.50
N PHE A 31 -21.74 -43.04 34.21
CA PHE A 31 -23.20 -42.89 34.16
C PHE A 31 -23.62 -41.65 34.95
N LEU A 32 -23.52 -40.47 34.33
CA LEU A 32 -24.22 -39.25 34.76
C LEU A 32 -24.73 -38.54 33.52
N SER A 33 -26.02 -38.73 33.24
CA SER A 33 -26.77 -38.00 32.22
C SER A 33 -26.98 -36.55 32.66
N PRO A 34 -26.62 -35.54 31.86
CA PRO A 34 -27.07 -34.18 32.12
C PRO A 34 -28.52 -34.00 31.65
N VAL A 35 -29.31 -33.35 32.48
CA VAL A 35 -30.66 -32.85 32.20
C VAL A 35 -30.62 -31.99 30.94
N ARG A 36 -31.30 -32.42 29.87
CA ARG A 36 -31.62 -31.58 28.71
C ARG A 36 -32.63 -30.52 29.17
N ALA A 37 -32.15 -29.31 29.44
CA ALA A 37 -33.00 -28.15 29.27
C ALA A 37 -33.40 -28.10 27.79
N SER A 38 -34.70 -28.19 27.50
CA SER A 38 -35.23 -27.94 26.16
C SER A 38 -35.03 -26.47 25.84
N ALA A 39 -33.83 -26.11 25.36
CA ALA A 39 -33.64 -24.88 24.62
C ALA A 39 -34.53 -24.98 23.38
N GLN A 40 -35.57 -24.15 23.34
CA GLN A 40 -36.29 -23.88 22.11
C GLN A 40 -35.22 -23.59 21.04
N PRO A 41 -35.21 -24.29 19.89
CA PRO A 41 -34.28 -23.93 18.83
C PRO A 41 -34.50 -22.43 18.53
N PRO A 42 -33.43 -21.64 18.30
CA PRO A 42 -33.60 -20.28 17.82
C PRO A 42 -34.52 -20.38 16.59
N ALA A 43 -35.56 -19.53 16.56
CA ALA A 43 -36.54 -19.54 15.48
C ALA A 43 -35.77 -19.64 14.16
N ALA A 44 -35.94 -20.75 13.45
CA ALA A 44 -35.23 -20.99 12.20
C ALA A 44 -35.54 -19.80 11.30
N ASP A 45 -34.48 -19.07 10.89
CA ASP A 45 -34.64 -18.00 9.92
C ASP A 45 -35.08 -18.67 8.62
N THR A 46 -36.39 -18.60 8.37
CA THR A 46 -37.10 -19.30 7.28
C THR A 46 -36.96 -18.57 5.95
N LYS A 47 -36.15 -17.51 5.91
CA LYS A 47 -35.95 -16.67 4.73
C LYS A 47 -35.20 -17.43 3.64
N THR A 48 -35.65 -17.20 2.41
CA THR A 48 -35.05 -17.79 1.20
C THR A 48 -33.72 -17.08 0.93
N LEU A 49 -32.68 -17.84 0.59
CA LEU A 49 -31.39 -17.25 0.19
C LEU A 49 -31.57 -16.49 -1.13
N GLY A 50 -31.37 -15.18 -1.11
CA GLY A 50 -31.51 -14.33 -2.29
C GLY A 50 -30.18 -13.75 -2.74
N ARG A 51 -29.99 -13.56 -4.04
CA ARG A 51 -28.90 -12.74 -4.58
C ARG A 51 -29.42 -11.87 -5.72
N PHE A 52 -29.21 -10.56 -5.63
CA PHE A 52 -29.54 -9.61 -6.69
C PHE A 52 -28.32 -9.35 -7.59
N LEU A 53 -28.53 -9.43 -8.90
CA LEU A 53 -27.55 -9.11 -9.93
C LEU A 53 -28.12 -8.04 -10.87
N THR A 54 -27.45 -6.89 -10.96
CA THR A 54 -27.78 -5.85 -11.93
C THR A 54 -26.99 -6.09 -13.21
N LEU A 55 -27.68 -6.44 -14.31
CA LEU A 55 -26.97 -6.74 -15.56
C LEU A 55 -26.67 -5.43 -16.31
N ASP A 56 -25.47 -5.31 -16.86
CA ASP A 56 -25.10 -4.18 -17.72
C ASP A 56 -25.62 -4.36 -19.14
N SER A 57 -25.83 -3.26 -19.87
CA SER A 57 -25.99 -3.27 -21.33
C SER A 57 -24.78 -2.58 -21.99
N PRO A 58 -24.15 -3.19 -23.01
CA PRO A 58 -24.53 -4.43 -23.69
C PRO A 58 -24.20 -5.71 -22.90
N ILE A 59 -25.00 -6.76 -23.10
CA ILE A 59 -24.68 -8.11 -22.62
C ILE A 59 -23.47 -8.63 -23.40
N THR A 60 -22.46 -9.11 -22.68
CA THR A 60 -21.23 -9.71 -23.20
C THR A 60 -20.97 -11.08 -22.58
N ASP A 61 -20.03 -11.84 -23.14
CA ASP A 61 -19.64 -13.15 -22.58
C ASP A 61 -19.22 -13.07 -21.10
N ASP A 62 -18.62 -11.96 -20.68
CA ASP A 62 -18.27 -11.70 -19.28
C ASP A 62 -19.51 -11.61 -18.38
N VAL A 63 -20.61 -10.99 -18.85
CA VAL A 63 -21.90 -10.97 -18.11
C VAL A 63 -22.40 -12.39 -17.92
N ILE A 64 -22.33 -13.21 -18.98
CA ILE A 64 -22.79 -14.60 -18.98
C ILE A 64 -21.95 -15.42 -17.97
N GLY A 65 -20.63 -15.25 -17.98
CA GLY A 65 -19.72 -15.88 -17.03
C GLY A 65 -20.01 -15.50 -15.58
N TRP A 66 -20.21 -14.21 -15.32
CA TRP A 66 -20.53 -13.69 -13.98
C TRP A 66 -21.87 -14.22 -13.45
N VAL A 67 -22.92 -14.24 -14.28
CA VAL A 67 -24.22 -14.81 -13.90
C VAL A 67 -24.10 -16.30 -13.60
N ARG A 68 -23.35 -17.06 -14.43
CA ARG A 68 -23.09 -18.49 -14.21
C ARG A 68 -22.42 -18.74 -12.86
N GLN A 69 -21.33 -18.03 -12.57
CA GLN A 69 -20.58 -18.18 -11.32
C GLN A 69 -21.44 -17.81 -10.11
N SER A 70 -22.20 -16.72 -10.21
CA SER A 70 -23.11 -16.27 -9.15
C SER A 70 -24.21 -17.29 -8.86
N ALA A 71 -24.79 -17.87 -9.91
CA ALA A 71 -25.80 -18.92 -9.79
C ALA A 71 -25.24 -20.20 -9.13
N GLN A 72 -24.07 -20.67 -9.57
CA GLN A 72 -23.42 -21.86 -9.02
C GLN A 72 -23.00 -21.68 -7.55
N SER A 73 -22.46 -20.51 -7.21
CA SER A 73 -22.12 -20.14 -5.83
C SER A 73 -23.37 -20.15 -4.94
N LEU A 74 -24.46 -19.51 -5.39
CA LEU A 74 -25.72 -19.47 -4.66
C LEU A 74 -26.32 -20.87 -4.47
N GLN A 75 -26.27 -21.71 -5.51
CA GLN A 75 -26.73 -23.10 -5.44
C GLN A 75 -25.94 -23.93 -4.43
N THR A 76 -24.61 -23.75 -4.40
CA THR A 76 -23.72 -24.44 -3.46
C THR A 76 -24.05 -24.05 -2.03
N GLN A 77 -24.22 -22.75 -1.77
CA GLN A 77 -24.62 -22.23 -0.46
C GLN A 77 -25.99 -22.78 -0.04
N ALA A 78 -26.98 -22.76 -0.94
CA ALA A 78 -28.31 -23.29 -0.67
C ALA A 78 -28.32 -24.78 -0.32
N THR A 79 -27.47 -25.55 -1.00
CA THR A 79 -27.30 -26.98 -0.73
C THR A 79 -26.66 -27.23 0.63
N GLN A 80 -25.65 -26.43 1.01
CA GLN A 80 -24.99 -26.53 2.31
C GLN A 80 -25.90 -26.14 3.46
N GLU A 81 -26.70 -25.08 3.30
CA GLU A 81 -27.62 -24.59 4.33
C GLU A 81 -28.97 -25.31 4.35
N GLY A 82 -29.25 -26.18 3.38
CA GLY A 82 -30.55 -26.86 3.24
C GLY A 82 -31.72 -25.91 2.97
N LYS A 83 -31.45 -24.75 2.36
CA LYS A 83 -32.43 -23.68 2.10
C LYS A 83 -32.79 -23.61 0.62
N LYS A 84 -33.94 -22.99 0.32
CA LYS A 84 -34.28 -22.59 -1.06
C LYS A 84 -33.44 -21.37 -1.45
N ALA A 85 -33.07 -21.27 -2.72
CA ALA A 85 -32.32 -20.15 -3.28
C ALA A 85 -33.06 -19.47 -4.43
N CYS A 86 -32.87 -18.16 -4.52
CA CYS A 86 -33.43 -17.32 -5.56
C CYS A 86 -32.38 -16.34 -6.12
N LEU A 87 -32.25 -16.31 -7.44
CA LEU A 87 -31.39 -15.37 -8.16
C LEU A 87 -32.27 -14.32 -8.85
N VAL A 88 -32.13 -13.06 -8.43
CA VAL A 88 -32.86 -11.94 -9.03
C VAL A 88 -31.95 -11.22 -10.02
N LEU A 89 -32.38 -11.13 -11.28
CA LEU A 89 -31.67 -10.45 -12.36
C LEU A 89 -32.40 -9.16 -12.70
N GLU A 90 -31.78 -8.01 -12.45
CA GLU A 90 -32.29 -6.75 -12.96
C GLU A 90 -31.92 -6.62 -14.44
N VAL A 91 -32.95 -6.58 -15.29
CA VAL A 91 -32.78 -6.60 -16.74
C VAL A 91 -32.63 -5.17 -17.27
N PRO A 92 -31.52 -4.84 -17.95
CA PRO A 92 -31.23 -3.48 -18.38
C PRO A 92 -32.01 -3.11 -19.62
N SER A 93 -32.44 -1.84 -19.65
CA SER A 93 -32.75 -1.17 -20.91
C SER A 93 -31.45 -0.98 -21.71
N GLY A 94 -31.50 -1.10 -23.04
CA GLY A 94 -30.30 -0.92 -23.87
C GLY A 94 -30.22 -1.87 -25.06
N VAL A 95 -29.08 -1.86 -25.77
CA VAL A 95 -28.89 -2.59 -27.02
C VAL A 95 -27.79 -3.63 -26.84
N SER A 96 -28.15 -4.91 -26.99
CA SER A 96 -27.20 -6.02 -26.95
C SER A 96 -27.29 -6.86 -28.22
N GLN A 97 -26.19 -7.51 -28.58
CA GLN A 97 -26.16 -8.46 -29.69
C GLN A 97 -27.01 -9.70 -29.34
N PHE A 98 -27.81 -10.18 -30.29
CA PHE A 98 -28.75 -11.27 -30.04
C PHE A 98 -28.06 -12.55 -29.55
N HIS A 99 -26.87 -12.88 -30.06
CA HIS A 99 -26.15 -14.10 -29.66
C HIS A 99 -25.70 -14.07 -28.18
N HIS A 100 -25.28 -12.93 -27.64
CA HIS A 100 -24.93 -12.83 -26.21
C HIS A 100 -26.18 -12.91 -25.31
N VAL A 101 -27.26 -12.25 -25.71
CA VAL A 101 -28.56 -12.35 -25.02
C VAL A 101 -29.06 -13.79 -25.03
N TYR A 102 -28.97 -14.47 -26.17
CA TYR A 102 -29.31 -15.88 -26.28
C TYR A 102 -28.40 -16.75 -25.40
N GLY A 103 -27.09 -16.50 -25.38
CA GLY A 103 -26.16 -17.25 -24.50
C GLY A 103 -26.51 -17.13 -23.02
N LEU A 104 -26.94 -15.93 -22.57
CA LEU A 104 -27.45 -15.74 -21.21
C LEU A 104 -28.80 -16.45 -21.01
N ALA A 105 -29.73 -16.33 -21.95
CA ALA A 105 -31.04 -16.98 -21.87
C ALA A 105 -30.94 -18.52 -21.86
N ASP A 106 -30.06 -19.09 -22.67
CA ASP A 106 -29.80 -20.54 -22.71
C ASP A 106 -29.21 -21.00 -21.36
N LEU A 107 -28.24 -20.26 -20.82
CA LEU A 107 -27.68 -20.52 -19.48
C LEU A 107 -28.78 -20.58 -18.40
N LEU A 108 -29.70 -19.61 -18.39
CA LEU A 108 -30.80 -19.54 -17.41
C LEU A 108 -31.78 -20.71 -17.51
N THR A 109 -31.88 -21.33 -18.69
CA THR A 109 -32.75 -22.49 -18.94
C THR A 109 -32.01 -23.84 -18.84
N THR A 110 -30.72 -23.86 -18.48
CA THR A 110 -29.91 -25.09 -18.42
C THR A 110 -29.99 -25.76 -17.03
N GLN A 111 -29.87 -27.10 -16.98
CA GLN A 111 -29.92 -27.92 -15.75
C GLN A 111 -29.02 -27.48 -14.57
N PRO A 112 -27.80 -26.94 -14.74
CA PRO A 112 -26.95 -26.54 -13.62
C PRO A 112 -27.61 -25.49 -12.71
N ILE A 113 -28.55 -24.70 -13.23
CA ILE A 113 -29.20 -23.60 -12.50
C ILE A 113 -30.65 -23.95 -12.15
N SER A 114 -31.20 -25.09 -12.60
CA SER A 114 -32.62 -25.44 -12.42
C SER A 114 -33.07 -25.63 -10.97
N ASN A 115 -32.14 -25.80 -10.03
CA ASN A 115 -32.46 -25.96 -8.60
C ASN A 115 -32.55 -24.63 -7.85
N ILE A 116 -32.25 -23.50 -8.50
CA ILE A 116 -32.47 -22.16 -7.95
C ILE A 116 -33.57 -21.48 -8.75
N LYS A 117 -34.43 -20.70 -8.08
CA LYS A 117 -35.49 -19.95 -8.77
C LYS A 117 -34.91 -18.66 -9.35
N THR A 118 -35.06 -18.44 -10.65
CA THR A 118 -34.62 -17.22 -11.32
C THR A 118 -35.77 -16.22 -11.45
N ILE A 119 -35.54 -14.96 -11.07
CA ILE A 119 -36.54 -13.89 -11.16
C ILE A 119 -35.96 -12.76 -12.00
N ALA A 120 -36.67 -12.37 -13.05
CA ALA A 120 -36.36 -11.15 -13.78
C ALA A 120 -37.05 -9.96 -13.11
N TRP A 121 -36.26 -8.98 -12.66
CA TRP A 121 -36.74 -7.69 -12.17
C TRP A 121 -36.58 -6.63 -13.26
N VAL A 122 -37.65 -5.93 -13.60
CA VAL A 122 -37.70 -4.95 -14.69
C VAL A 122 -38.19 -3.61 -14.16
N PRO A 123 -37.28 -2.75 -13.65
CA PRO A 123 -37.63 -1.45 -13.08
C PRO A 123 -37.96 -0.40 -14.15
N GLU A 124 -37.36 -0.53 -15.34
CA GLU A 124 -37.52 0.39 -16.46
C GLU A 124 -38.02 -0.34 -17.71
N THR A 125 -38.48 0.40 -18.71
CA THR A 125 -38.96 -0.20 -19.96
C THR A 125 -37.83 -0.90 -20.71
N VAL A 126 -38.00 -2.21 -20.95
CA VAL A 126 -37.04 -3.05 -21.66
C VAL A 126 -37.64 -3.52 -22.99
N THR A 127 -37.04 -3.06 -24.08
CA THR A 127 -37.39 -3.47 -25.45
C THR A 127 -36.19 -3.95 -26.25
N GLY A 128 -36.45 -4.74 -27.29
CA GLY A 128 -35.40 -5.38 -28.10
C GLY A 128 -34.93 -6.71 -27.51
N PRO A 129 -33.75 -7.21 -27.94
CA PRO A 129 -33.27 -8.53 -27.58
C PRO A 129 -33.18 -8.76 -26.06
N ASN A 130 -32.81 -7.75 -25.25
CA ASN A 130 -32.70 -7.88 -23.80
C ASN A 130 -33.99 -8.39 -23.12
N ALA A 131 -35.17 -8.13 -23.71
CA ALA A 131 -36.44 -8.65 -23.18
C ALA A 131 -36.46 -10.19 -23.13
N LEU A 132 -35.69 -10.87 -23.99
CA LEU A 132 -35.54 -12.33 -23.96
C LEU A 132 -34.95 -12.85 -22.64
N ILE A 133 -34.10 -12.08 -21.97
CA ILE A 133 -33.52 -12.46 -20.67
C ILE A 133 -34.64 -12.63 -19.64
N ALA A 134 -35.59 -11.68 -19.61
CA ALA A 134 -36.75 -11.77 -18.74
C ALA A 134 -37.62 -12.99 -19.08
N LEU A 135 -37.81 -13.25 -20.38
CA LEU A 135 -38.54 -14.44 -20.84
C LEU A 135 -37.83 -15.76 -20.55
N ALA A 136 -36.54 -15.76 -20.20
CA ALA A 136 -35.79 -16.95 -19.85
C ALA A 136 -35.84 -17.29 -18.34
N CYS A 137 -36.23 -16.34 -17.50
CA CYS A 137 -36.39 -16.54 -16.05
C CYS A 137 -37.68 -17.29 -15.69
N ASP A 138 -37.69 -17.95 -14.53
CA ASP A 138 -38.86 -18.69 -14.02
C ASP A 138 -40.03 -17.76 -13.70
N GLU A 139 -39.73 -16.58 -13.16
CA GLU A 139 -40.72 -15.54 -12.87
C GLU A 139 -40.26 -14.17 -13.36
N ILE A 140 -41.23 -13.32 -13.69
CA ILE A 140 -40.99 -11.94 -14.11
C ILE A 140 -41.76 -11.03 -13.15
N CYS A 141 -41.04 -10.03 -12.61
CA CYS A 141 -41.59 -8.95 -11.80
C CYS A 141 -41.29 -7.63 -12.49
N LEU A 142 -42.33 -6.82 -12.72
CA LEU A 142 -42.24 -5.54 -13.41
C LEU A 142 -42.57 -4.39 -12.46
N HIS A 143 -41.95 -3.24 -12.69
CA HIS A 143 -42.49 -1.98 -12.18
C HIS A 143 -43.85 -1.68 -12.85
N PRO A 144 -44.86 -1.14 -12.13
CA PRO A 144 -46.19 -0.88 -12.70
C PRO A 144 -46.18 -0.08 -14.01
N ASP A 145 -45.29 0.91 -14.09
CA ASP A 145 -45.15 1.80 -15.27
C ASP A 145 -44.12 1.32 -16.29
N ALA A 146 -43.31 0.30 -15.97
CA ALA A 146 -42.35 -0.25 -16.91
C ALA A 146 -43.06 -1.12 -17.95
N GLN A 147 -42.49 -1.18 -19.15
CA GLN A 147 -42.99 -2.04 -20.22
C GLN A 147 -41.96 -3.09 -20.62
N LEU A 148 -42.42 -4.28 -20.99
CA LEU A 148 -41.57 -5.37 -21.46
C LEU A 148 -42.09 -5.90 -22.78
N GLY A 149 -41.21 -6.02 -23.78
CA GLY A 149 -41.56 -6.66 -25.05
C GLY A 149 -40.80 -6.15 -26.28
N ASP A 150 -41.44 -6.28 -27.44
CA ASP A 150 -40.94 -5.84 -28.75
C ASP A 150 -39.48 -6.21 -29.01
N LEU A 151 -39.22 -7.53 -29.08
CA LEU A 151 -37.85 -8.07 -29.19
C LEU A 151 -37.15 -7.61 -30.48
N GLY A 152 -37.92 -7.29 -31.53
CA GLY A 152 -37.41 -6.82 -32.82
C GLY A 152 -37.49 -5.30 -33.03
N ARG A 153 -37.91 -4.53 -32.02
CA ARG A 153 -38.05 -3.05 -32.07
C ARG A 153 -38.85 -2.56 -33.28
N GLY A 154 -40.09 -3.02 -33.38
CA GLY A 154 -41.01 -2.66 -34.46
C GLY A 154 -40.80 -3.46 -35.75
N LYS A 155 -39.84 -4.39 -35.79
CA LYS A 155 -39.65 -5.35 -36.88
C LYS A 155 -39.86 -6.78 -36.38
N ALA A 156 -40.23 -7.68 -37.28
CA ALA A 156 -40.20 -9.10 -36.96
C ALA A 156 -38.75 -9.55 -36.78
N LEU A 157 -38.48 -10.35 -35.75
CA LEU A 157 -37.20 -11.03 -35.64
C LEU A 157 -36.97 -11.96 -36.85
N PRO A 158 -35.72 -12.16 -37.30
CA PRO A 158 -35.39 -13.19 -38.28
C PRO A 158 -35.91 -14.58 -37.89
N ASP A 159 -36.27 -15.42 -38.86
CA ASP A 159 -36.93 -16.72 -38.61
C ASP A 159 -36.07 -17.66 -37.75
N ASP A 160 -34.76 -17.66 -37.93
CA ASP A 160 -33.79 -18.39 -37.10
C ASP A 160 -33.81 -17.92 -35.64
N GLN A 161 -33.87 -16.61 -35.41
CA GLN A 161 -33.98 -16.03 -34.08
C GLN A 161 -35.35 -16.32 -33.43
N GLN A 162 -36.43 -16.33 -34.22
CA GLN A 162 -37.75 -16.71 -33.72
C GLN A 162 -37.76 -18.16 -33.21
N ILE A 163 -37.15 -19.09 -33.93
CA ILE A 163 -37.02 -20.49 -33.50
C ILE A 163 -36.24 -20.58 -32.18
N ILE A 164 -35.15 -19.82 -32.05
CA ILE A 164 -34.34 -19.77 -30.84
C ILE A 164 -35.17 -19.28 -29.64
N VAL A 165 -35.86 -18.15 -29.78
CA VAL A 165 -36.71 -17.62 -28.69
C VAL A 165 -37.79 -18.62 -28.32
N LYS A 166 -38.46 -19.26 -29.30
CA LYS A 166 -39.43 -20.33 -29.04
C LYS A 166 -38.84 -21.50 -28.26
N SER A 167 -37.58 -21.85 -28.52
CA SER A 167 -36.89 -22.92 -27.79
C SER A 167 -36.58 -22.54 -26.34
N VAL A 168 -36.10 -21.32 -26.08
CA VAL A 168 -35.90 -20.78 -24.72
C VAL A 168 -37.22 -20.76 -23.97
N VAL A 169 -38.26 -20.30 -24.67
CA VAL A 169 -39.64 -20.32 -24.23
C VAL A 169 -40.06 -21.76 -23.87
N ALA A 170 -39.95 -22.73 -24.76
CA ALA A 170 -40.35 -24.10 -24.46
C ALA A 170 -39.58 -24.75 -23.29
N LYS A 171 -38.31 -24.36 -23.06
CA LYS A 171 -37.48 -24.87 -21.96
C LYS A 171 -37.82 -24.27 -20.59
N ARG A 172 -38.48 -23.11 -20.52
CA ARG A 172 -38.71 -22.38 -19.25
C ARG A 172 -39.88 -22.93 -18.43
N HIS A 173 -39.85 -22.65 -17.13
CA HIS A 173 -40.91 -23.04 -16.19
C HIS A 173 -41.92 -21.92 -15.88
N ASN A 174 -41.88 -20.79 -16.60
CA ASN A 174 -42.82 -19.68 -16.39
C ASN A 174 -44.20 -19.98 -17.00
N ALA A 175 -45.20 -20.22 -16.14
CA ALA A 175 -46.57 -20.55 -16.53
C ALA A 175 -47.33 -19.41 -17.22
N LYS A 176 -46.87 -18.15 -17.10
CA LYS A 176 -47.53 -16.97 -17.68
C LYS A 176 -47.03 -16.61 -19.06
N VAL A 177 -46.06 -17.36 -19.60
CA VAL A 177 -45.50 -17.12 -20.92
C VAL A 177 -45.65 -18.39 -21.76
N ASN A 178 -46.34 -18.29 -22.90
CA ASN A 178 -46.49 -19.37 -23.86
C ASN A 178 -45.96 -18.97 -25.25
N GLU A 179 -46.02 -19.89 -26.22
CA GLU A 179 -45.50 -19.63 -27.57
C GLU A 179 -46.25 -18.49 -28.27
N ALA A 180 -47.58 -18.42 -28.12
CA ALA A 180 -48.39 -17.36 -28.72
C ALA A 180 -47.99 -15.96 -28.21
N LEU A 181 -47.78 -15.82 -26.90
CA LEU A 181 -47.28 -14.57 -26.32
C LEU A 181 -45.88 -14.25 -26.84
N ALA A 182 -44.95 -15.22 -26.86
CA ALA A 182 -43.62 -14.99 -27.39
C ALA A 182 -43.64 -14.53 -28.86
N MET A 183 -44.49 -15.14 -29.70
CA MET A 183 -44.70 -14.71 -31.09
C MET A 183 -45.20 -13.27 -31.19
N ALA A 184 -46.13 -12.88 -30.32
CA ALA A 184 -46.65 -11.52 -30.25
C ALA A 184 -45.55 -10.50 -29.88
N LEU A 185 -44.59 -10.88 -29.02
CA LEU A 185 -43.45 -10.03 -28.63
C LEU A 185 -42.35 -9.96 -29.71
N MET A 186 -42.23 -10.97 -30.58
CA MET A 186 -41.18 -11.05 -31.61
C MET A 186 -41.60 -10.52 -32.99
N ASN A 187 -42.90 -10.54 -33.29
CA ASN A 187 -43.44 -10.21 -34.60
C ASN A 187 -44.62 -9.23 -34.48
N PRO A 188 -44.47 -7.98 -34.95
CA PRO A 188 -45.55 -7.00 -34.95
C PRO A 188 -46.80 -7.48 -35.71
N GLN A 189 -46.67 -8.35 -36.70
CA GLN A 189 -47.80 -8.90 -37.46
C GLN A 189 -48.53 -10.04 -36.74
N ALA A 190 -47.96 -10.60 -35.68
CA ALA A 190 -48.64 -11.61 -34.87
C ALA A 190 -49.66 -10.93 -33.94
N SER A 191 -50.91 -11.38 -33.97
CA SER A 191 -51.95 -10.96 -33.04
C SER A 191 -52.00 -11.88 -31.83
N LEU A 192 -52.38 -11.33 -30.67
CA LEU A 192 -52.56 -12.09 -29.43
C LEU A 192 -53.98 -11.94 -28.92
N VAL A 193 -54.64 -13.08 -28.69
CA VAL A 193 -56.01 -13.15 -28.16
C VAL A 193 -56.00 -14.00 -26.89
N GLN A 194 -56.66 -13.51 -25.85
CA GLN A 194 -56.95 -14.27 -24.64
C GLN A 194 -58.36 -14.85 -24.75
N LEU A 195 -58.46 -16.18 -24.70
CA LEU A 195 -59.73 -16.90 -24.69
C LEU A 195 -60.03 -17.42 -23.28
N SER A 196 -61.28 -17.29 -22.84
CA SER A 196 -61.81 -17.98 -21.67
C SER A 196 -62.52 -19.25 -22.13
N VAL A 197 -61.86 -20.39 -21.96
CA VAL A 197 -62.32 -21.69 -22.46
C VAL A 197 -62.90 -22.51 -21.31
N GLU A 198 -64.07 -23.11 -21.51
CA GLU A 198 -64.64 -24.05 -20.55
C GLU A 198 -64.09 -25.46 -20.82
N VAL A 199 -63.18 -25.93 -19.97
CA VAL A 199 -62.50 -27.23 -20.11
C VAL A 199 -63.38 -28.36 -19.56
N ARG A 200 -64.15 -28.07 -18.51
CA ARG A 200 -65.18 -28.92 -17.92
C ARG A 200 -66.36 -28.06 -17.49
N PRO A 201 -67.58 -28.62 -17.34
CA PRO A 201 -68.73 -27.86 -16.87
C PRO A 201 -68.42 -27.09 -15.57
N GLY A 202 -68.39 -25.76 -15.65
CA GLY A 202 -68.06 -24.86 -14.53
C GLY A 202 -66.56 -24.53 -14.33
N GLU A 203 -65.64 -25.16 -15.05
CA GLU A 203 -64.19 -24.92 -14.96
C GLU A 203 -63.71 -24.13 -16.19
N VAL A 204 -63.39 -22.85 -15.98
CA VAL A 204 -62.95 -21.92 -17.03
C VAL A 204 -61.45 -21.67 -16.92
N GLU A 205 -60.72 -21.89 -18.02
CA GLU A 205 -59.29 -21.66 -18.14
C GLU A 205 -59.01 -20.54 -19.15
N LYS A 206 -58.11 -19.61 -18.80
CA LYS A 206 -57.63 -18.59 -19.73
C LYS A 206 -56.50 -19.15 -20.59
N ARG A 207 -56.61 -19.00 -21.90
CA ARG A 207 -55.57 -19.42 -22.86
C ARG A 207 -55.18 -18.28 -23.77
N LEU A 208 -53.88 -18.05 -23.91
CA LEU A 208 -53.34 -17.10 -24.88
C LEU A 208 -53.09 -17.83 -26.19
N VAL A 209 -53.68 -17.35 -27.26
CA VAL A 209 -53.59 -17.96 -28.59
C VAL A 209 -53.41 -16.91 -29.66
N THR A 210 -52.93 -17.34 -30.82
CA THR A 210 -52.97 -16.50 -32.03
C THR A 210 -54.39 -16.44 -32.60
N ASP A 211 -54.68 -15.47 -33.46
CA ASP A 211 -56.00 -15.35 -34.10
C ASP A 211 -56.34 -16.58 -34.98
N ASP A 212 -55.34 -17.17 -35.63
CA ASP A 212 -55.51 -18.38 -36.44
C ASP A 212 -55.76 -19.62 -35.57
N GLU A 213 -55.19 -19.67 -34.38
CA GLU A 213 -55.44 -20.73 -33.41
C GLU A 213 -56.80 -20.55 -32.71
N ALA A 214 -57.20 -19.31 -32.41
CA ALA A 214 -58.53 -19.00 -31.91
C ALA A 214 -59.63 -19.42 -32.89
N ARG A 215 -59.43 -19.19 -34.20
CA ARG A 215 -60.33 -19.69 -35.25
C ARG A 215 -60.43 -21.21 -35.26
N ARG A 216 -59.28 -21.90 -35.22
CA ARG A 216 -59.24 -23.37 -35.18
C ARG A 216 -59.94 -23.94 -33.94
N LEU A 217 -59.78 -23.32 -32.77
CA LEU A 217 -60.45 -23.76 -31.53
C LEU A 217 -61.98 -23.59 -31.59
N ARG A 218 -62.49 -22.56 -32.28
CA ARG A 218 -63.93 -22.41 -32.51
C ARG A 218 -64.47 -23.52 -33.43
N GLU A 219 -63.68 -23.92 -34.43
CA GLU A 219 -64.06 -24.96 -35.38
C GLU A 219 -64.03 -26.37 -34.75
N THR A 220 -63.18 -26.63 -33.76
CA THR A 220 -63.09 -27.92 -33.06
C THR A 220 -64.13 -28.13 -31.95
N GLY A 221 -65.08 -27.21 -31.79
CA GLY A 221 -66.22 -27.37 -30.87
C GLY A 221 -65.92 -27.07 -29.41
N VAL A 222 -64.84 -26.32 -29.12
CA VAL A 222 -64.50 -25.87 -27.77
C VAL A 222 -65.42 -24.72 -27.34
N THR A 223 -66.06 -24.83 -26.18
CA THR A 223 -66.94 -23.76 -25.63
C THR A 223 -66.10 -22.59 -25.15
N ILE A 224 -66.13 -21.49 -25.91
CA ILE A 224 -65.47 -20.23 -25.58
C ILE A 224 -66.49 -19.28 -24.96
N ARG A 225 -66.26 -18.85 -23.71
CA ARG A 225 -67.14 -17.93 -22.98
C ARG A 225 -66.86 -16.47 -23.31
N ASP A 226 -65.59 -16.11 -23.47
CA ASP A 226 -65.15 -14.75 -23.73
C ASP A 226 -63.85 -14.75 -24.53
N ALA A 227 -63.63 -13.70 -25.33
CA ALA A 227 -62.45 -13.51 -26.16
C ALA A 227 -62.01 -12.04 -26.16
N LYS A 228 -60.82 -11.76 -25.62
CA LYS A 228 -60.24 -10.43 -25.53
C LYS A 228 -58.99 -10.35 -26.41
N THR A 229 -58.98 -9.43 -27.38
CA THR A 229 -57.76 -9.14 -28.14
C THR A 229 -56.81 -8.32 -27.26
N LEU A 230 -55.61 -8.86 -27.01
CA LEU A 230 -54.56 -8.19 -26.22
C LEU A 230 -53.59 -7.43 -27.12
N LYS A 231 -53.42 -7.88 -28.37
CA LYS A 231 -52.55 -7.25 -29.36
C LYS A 231 -53.11 -7.45 -30.77
N ASP A 232 -53.33 -6.35 -31.48
CA ASP A 232 -53.71 -6.37 -32.89
C ASP A 232 -52.52 -6.65 -33.84
N ARG A 233 -52.83 -6.96 -35.10
CA ARG A 233 -51.82 -7.08 -36.14
C ARG A 233 -51.26 -5.70 -36.48
N GLY A 234 -49.94 -5.57 -36.56
CA GLY A 234 -49.23 -4.33 -36.88
C GLY A 234 -48.86 -3.48 -35.67
N SER A 235 -49.39 -3.74 -34.48
CA SER A 235 -48.95 -3.06 -33.25
C SER A 235 -47.68 -3.70 -32.68
N PRO A 236 -46.83 -2.95 -31.96
CA PRO A 236 -45.68 -3.53 -31.25
C PRO A 236 -46.14 -4.41 -30.10
N GLY A 237 -45.47 -5.54 -29.90
CA GLY A 237 -45.78 -6.47 -28.81
C GLY A 237 -45.16 -6.03 -27.51
N VAL A 238 -45.70 -4.99 -26.88
CA VAL A 238 -45.21 -4.45 -25.61
C VAL A 238 -46.35 -4.42 -24.60
N PHE A 239 -46.08 -4.84 -23.37
CA PHE A 239 -47.06 -4.81 -22.28
C PHE A 239 -46.49 -4.06 -21.09
N SER A 240 -47.26 -3.12 -20.53
CA SER A 240 -46.91 -2.46 -19.26
C SER A 240 -47.12 -3.41 -18.07
N GLY A 241 -46.43 -3.16 -16.96
CA GLY A 241 -46.61 -3.92 -15.72
C GLY A 241 -48.07 -3.94 -15.27
N ALA A 242 -48.71 -2.77 -15.21
CA ALA A 242 -50.11 -2.64 -14.83
C ALA A 242 -51.06 -3.44 -15.75
N GLN A 243 -50.84 -3.36 -17.07
CA GLN A 243 -51.64 -4.10 -18.04
C GLN A 243 -51.41 -5.61 -17.94
N ALA A 244 -50.15 -6.05 -17.88
CA ALA A 244 -49.78 -7.45 -17.78
C ALA A 244 -50.35 -8.09 -16.51
N ARG A 245 -50.35 -7.37 -15.37
CA ARG A 245 -50.99 -7.83 -14.14
C ARG A 245 -52.51 -7.93 -14.27
N HIS A 246 -53.15 -6.92 -14.85
CA HIS A 246 -54.60 -6.89 -15.03
C HIS A 246 -55.09 -8.02 -15.96
N ASP A 247 -54.37 -8.26 -17.04
CA ASP A 247 -54.69 -9.29 -18.04
C ASP A 247 -54.21 -10.69 -17.63
N ASP A 248 -53.48 -10.80 -16.52
CA ASP A 248 -52.92 -12.04 -15.97
C ASP A 248 -51.99 -12.77 -16.96
N ILE A 249 -51.11 -11.99 -17.61
CA ILE A 249 -50.13 -12.43 -18.60
C ILE A 249 -48.72 -12.01 -18.19
N LEU A 250 -47.70 -12.67 -18.74
CA LEU A 250 -46.28 -12.28 -18.69
C LEU A 250 -45.61 -12.27 -17.29
N ILE A 251 -46.22 -11.63 -16.30
CA ILE A 251 -45.63 -11.32 -15.00
C ILE A 251 -46.34 -12.06 -13.86
N MET A 252 -45.61 -12.33 -12.78
CA MET A 252 -46.13 -12.99 -11.58
C MET A 252 -46.54 -11.97 -10.50
N GLN A 253 -45.79 -10.88 -10.38
CA GLN A 253 -45.92 -9.86 -9.36
C GLN A 253 -45.60 -8.46 -9.93
N LEU A 254 -46.04 -7.43 -9.21
CA LEU A 254 -45.59 -6.05 -9.39
C LEU A 254 -44.79 -5.64 -8.17
N ALA A 255 -43.73 -4.87 -8.37
CA ALA A 255 -43.02 -4.22 -7.28
C ALA A 255 -42.64 -2.80 -7.69
N ASN A 256 -42.57 -1.85 -6.76
CA ASN A 256 -42.13 -0.48 -7.02
C ASN A 256 -40.63 -0.31 -6.72
N SER A 257 -40.04 -1.23 -5.96
CA SER A 257 -38.63 -1.18 -5.54
C SER A 257 -38.06 -2.57 -5.31
N ARG A 258 -36.72 -2.68 -5.31
CA ARG A 258 -36.01 -3.91 -4.95
C ARG A 258 -36.37 -4.42 -3.56
N LYS A 259 -36.62 -3.50 -2.61
CA LYS A 259 -37.03 -3.86 -1.24
C LYS A 259 -38.40 -4.54 -1.24
N GLU A 260 -39.37 -3.96 -1.95
CA GLU A 260 -40.70 -4.55 -2.07
C GLU A 260 -40.64 -5.92 -2.75
N LEU A 261 -39.81 -6.07 -3.78
CA LEU A 261 -39.55 -7.36 -4.42
C LEU A 261 -38.96 -8.37 -3.43
N ALA A 262 -37.94 -7.99 -2.66
CA ALA A 262 -37.33 -8.86 -1.66
C ALA A 262 -38.35 -9.31 -0.59
N ASP A 263 -39.18 -8.39 -0.11
CA ASP A 263 -40.24 -8.69 0.87
C ASP A 263 -41.28 -9.68 0.30
N GLN A 264 -41.72 -9.49 -0.95
CA GLN A 264 -42.70 -10.38 -1.62
C GLN A 264 -42.16 -11.81 -1.82
N TYR A 265 -40.85 -11.94 -2.08
CA TYR A 265 -40.20 -13.23 -2.28
C TYR A 265 -39.57 -13.82 -1.00
N GLY A 266 -39.72 -13.13 0.14
CA GLY A 266 -39.17 -13.58 1.43
C GLY A 266 -37.64 -13.68 1.43
N LEU A 267 -36.97 -12.77 0.71
CA LEU A 267 -35.52 -12.69 0.64
C LEU A 267 -34.98 -11.89 1.83
N GLY A 268 -33.86 -12.32 2.43
CA GLY A 268 -33.26 -11.57 3.53
C GLY A 268 -32.62 -10.25 3.09
N THR A 269 -32.40 -9.33 4.03
CA THR A 269 -31.86 -7.98 3.76
C THR A 269 -30.45 -8.01 3.16
N GLU A 270 -29.70 -9.07 3.42
CA GLU A 270 -28.39 -9.34 2.84
C GLU A 270 -28.45 -9.55 1.31
N SER A 271 -29.58 -10.04 0.79
CA SER A 271 -29.77 -10.23 -0.66
C SER A 271 -29.79 -8.92 -1.44
N LEU A 272 -30.18 -7.81 -0.80
CA LEU A 272 -30.24 -6.48 -1.40
C LEU A 272 -28.85 -5.86 -1.61
N ARG A 273 -27.79 -6.45 -1.04
CA ARG A 273 -26.41 -6.02 -1.30
C ARG A 273 -26.00 -6.50 -2.68
N GLU A 274 -25.71 -5.58 -3.58
CA GLU A 274 -25.17 -5.93 -4.90
C GLU A 274 -23.81 -6.61 -4.75
N THR A 275 -23.58 -7.67 -5.52
CA THR A 275 -22.23 -8.18 -5.75
C THR A 275 -21.67 -7.42 -6.95
N PRO A 276 -20.69 -6.52 -6.79
CA PRO A 276 -20.16 -5.76 -7.91
C PRO A 276 -19.58 -6.70 -8.98
N ARG A 277 -19.86 -6.42 -10.25
CA ARG A 277 -19.24 -7.13 -11.39
C ARG A 277 -17.74 -6.82 -11.39
N GLN A 278 -16.91 -7.81 -11.03
CA GLN A 278 -15.47 -7.73 -11.25
C GLN A 278 -15.19 -7.95 -12.74
N THR A 279 -15.05 -6.87 -13.50
CA THR A 279 -14.51 -6.93 -14.86
C THR A 279 -13.09 -7.46 -14.81
N ALA A 280 -12.82 -8.56 -15.51
CA ALA A 280 -11.53 -9.27 -15.51
C ALA A 280 -10.32 -8.43 -15.95
N ASP A 281 -10.54 -7.22 -16.50
CA ASP A 281 -9.49 -6.33 -16.99
C ASP A 281 -9.47 -4.93 -16.33
N ALA A 282 -10.28 -4.69 -15.29
CA ALA A 282 -10.18 -3.46 -14.50
C ALA A 282 -10.03 -3.78 -13.00
N SER A 283 -8.80 -3.61 -12.52
CA SER A 283 -8.33 -3.63 -11.13
C SER A 283 -8.29 -4.97 -10.40
N ARG A 284 -7.20 -5.71 -10.60
CA ARG A 284 -6.77 -6.66 -9.57
C ARG A 284 -6.59 -5.88 -8.25
N PRO A 285 -7.15 -6.35 -7.13
CA PRO A 285 -6.90 -5.72 -5.84
C PRO A 285 -5.39 -5.71 -5.57
N THR A 286 -4.86 -4.56 -5.20
CA THR A 286 -3.44 -4.41 -4.85
C THR A 286 -3.27 -4.70 -3.37
N LEU A 287 -2.32 -5.57 -3.02
CA LEU A 287 -1.97 -5.86 -1.62
C LEU A 287 -0.71 -5.07 -1.25
N ILE A 288 -0.81 -4.22 -0.24
CA ILE A 288 0.30 -3.44 0.32
C ILE A 288 0.59 -3.94 1.73
N GLU A 289 1.80 -4.43 1.97
CA GLU A 289 2.20 -4.93 3.28
C GLU A 289 2.69 -3.78 4.18
N VAL A 290 2.12 -3.68 5.37
CA VAL A 290 2.51 -2.75 6.44
C VAL A 290 3.11 -3.57 7.57
N GLN A 291 4.41 -3.82 7.49
CA GLN A 291 5.14 -4.67 8.45
C GLN A 291 6.19 -3.89 9.23
N GLY A 292 6.24 -4.14 10.55
CA GLY A 292 7.25 -3.56 11.44
C GLY A 292 6.90 -2.17 11.97
N VAL A 293 7.89 -1.45 12.46
CA VAL A 293 7.70 -0.13 13.09
C VAL A 293 7.44 0.94 12.02
N ILE A 294 6.45 1.80 12.24
CA ILE A 294 6.08 2.89 11.35
C ILE A 294 7.05 4.07 11.56
N GLU A 295 8.17 4.02 10.87
CA GLU A 295 9.15 5.11 10.77
C GLU A 295 8.86 5.97 9.52
N HIS A 296 9.51 7.12 9.41
CA HIS A 296 9.32 8.05 8.29
C HIS A 296 9.56 7.38 6.93
N GLU A 297 10.57 6.51 6.86
CA GLU A 297 10.94 5.76 5.66
C GLU A 297 9.84 4.77 5.24
N LEU A 298 9.23 4.06 6.20
CA LEU A 298 8.12 3.15 5.90
C LEU A 298 6.88 3.94 5.47
N SER A 299 6.57 5.04 6.15
CA SER A 299 5.48 5.95 5.77
C SER A 299 5.63 6.46 4.34
N ALA A 300 6.81 6.98 3.99
CA ALA A 300 7.11 7.46 2.64
C ALA A 300 7.02 6.32 1.60
N PHE A 301 7.53 5.13 1.91
CA PHE A 301 7.39 3.96 1.05
C PHE A 301 5.92 3.61 0.79
N LEU A 302 5.09 3.55 1.84
CA LEU A 302 3.66 3.21 1.73
C LEU A 302 2.90 4.25 0.91
N LYS A 303 3.16 5.55 1.12
CA LYS A 303 2.57 6.62 0.29
C LYS A 303 2.92 6.46 -1.20
N ARG A 304 4.16 6.08 -1.53
CA ARG A 304 4.54 5.76 -2.92
C ARG A 304 3.84 4.52 -3.46
N GLN A 305 3.68 3.46 -2.65
CA GLN A 305 2.92 2.27 -3.07
C GLN A 305 1.47 2.59 -3.37
N ILE A 306 0.84 3.41 -2.53
CA ILE A 306 -0.52 3.90 -2.73
C ILE A 306 -0.59 4.68 -4.06
N GLY A 307 0.29 5.64 -4.27
CA GLY A 307 0.35 6.41 -5.53
C GLY A 307 0.49 5.52 -6.77
N ARG A 308 1.39 4.53 -6.72
CA ARG A 308 1.57 3.56 -7.83
C ARG A 308 0.33 2.70 -8.06
N ALA A 309 -0.33 2.26 -6.98
CA ALA A 309 -1.58 1.49 -7.08
C ALA A 309 -2.68 2.32 -7.75
N VAL A 310 -2.85 3.57 -7.32
CA VAL A 310 -3.79 4.55 -7.89
C VAL A 310 -3.49 4.77 -9.38
N GLU A 311 -2.25 5.07 -9.74
CA GLU A 311 -1.81 5.29 -11.13
C GLU A 311 -2.02 4.06 -12.01
N SER A 312 -1.86 2.86 -11.45
CA SER A 312 -2.11 1.59 -12.14
C SER A 312 -3.60 1.28 -12.34
N GLY A 313 -4.50 2.14 -11.86
CA GLY A 313 -5.95 1.99 -11.98
C GLY A 313 -6.58 1.04 -10.96
N ALA A 314 -5.94 0.80 -9.81
CA ALA A 314 -6.50 -0.03 -8.76
C ALA A 314 -7.79 0.58 -8.19
N LYS A 315 -8.87 -0.20 -8.15
CA LYS A 315 -10.15 0.17 -7.48
C LYS A 315 -10.27 -0.39 -6.08
N THR A 316 -9.42 -1.35 -5.72
CA THR A 316 -9.36 -1.91 -4.37
C THR A 316 -7.91 -2.05 -3.93
N ILE A 317 -7.61 -1.53 -2.74
CA ILE A 317 -6.30 -1.65 -2.09
C ILE A 317 -6.51 -2.33 -0.74
N ILE A 318 -5.80 -3.44 -0.53
CA ILE A 318 -5.77 -4.19 0.72
C ILE A 318 -4.45 -3.88 1.42
N PHE A 319 -4.52 -3.34 2.63
CA PHE A 319 -3.38 -3.13 3.51
C PHE A 319 -3.28 -4.31 4.47
N GLU A 320 -2.26 -5.16 4.31
CA GLU A 320 -1.96 -6.22 5.26
C GLU A 320 -1.10 -5.67 6.40
N ILE A 321 -1.72 -5.44 7.56
CA ILE A 321 -1.12 -4.71 8.68
C ILE A 321 -0.66 -5.70 9.76
N THR A 322 0.65 -5.75 9.97
CA THR A 322 1.29 -6.41 11.13
C THR A 322 2.32 -5.46 11.72
N SER A 323 1.90 -4.63 12.66
CA SER A 323 2.74 -3.57 13.20
C SER A 323 2.42 -3.25 14.67
N PRO A 324 3.47 -3.05 15.50
CA PRO A 324 3.32 -2.59 16.87
C PRO A 324 3.07 -1.07 16.98
N GLY A 325 3.10 -0.33 15.87
CA GLY A 325 3.00 1.13 15.84
C GLY A 325 4.28 1.83 15.40
N GLY A 326 4.40 3.12 15.72
CA GLY A 326 5.56 3.94 15.34
C GLY A 326 5.32 5.43 15.56
N LEU A 327 5.87 6.26 14.68
CA LEU A 327 5.75 7.71 14.75
C LEU A 327 4.30 8.16 14.59
N LEU A 328 3.84 8.97 15.54
CA LEU A 328 2.44 9.41 15.64
C LEU A 328 1.98 10.18 14.40
N TYR A 329 2.72 11.21 14.00
CA TYR A 329 2.31 12.09 12.91
C TYR A 329 2.34 11.38 11.56
N ASP A 330 3.37 10.56 11.28
CA ASP A 330 3.40 9.71 10.08
C ASP A 330 2.21 8.76 10.01
N SER A 331 1.79 8.20 11.15
CA SER A 331 0.62 7.31 11.23
C SER A 331 -0.69 8.05 10.95
N ILE A 332 -0.87 9.26 11.49
CA ILE A 332 -2.04 10.11 11.22
C ILE A 332 -2.08 10.54 9.75
N ASP A 333 -0.94 10.99 9.22
CA ASP A 333 -0.82 11.41 7.83
C ASP A 333 -1.15 10.27 6.87
N LEU A 334 -0.64 9.07 7.14
CA LEU A 334 -0.92 7.90 6.33
C LEU A 334 -2.38 7.47 6.44
N ALA A 335 -2.95 7.46 7.64
CA ALA A 335 -4.38 7.17 7.85
C ALA A 335 -5.28 8.15 7.09
N THR A 336 -4.93 9.43 7.12
CA THR A 336 -5.65 10.50 6.41
C THR A 336 -5.52 10.36 4.90
N ALA A 337 -4.31 10.06 4.40
CA ALA A 337 -4.07 9.80 2.99
C ALA A 337 -4.87 8.59 2.48
N ILE A 338 -4.93 7.51 3.27
CA ILE A 338 -5.75 6.34 2.95
C ILE A 338 -7.23 6.70 2.95
N ALA A 339 -7.69 7.47 3.95
CA ALA A 339 -9.08 7.89 4.01
C ALA A 339 -9.48 8.79 2.83
N ASP A 340 -8.53 9.54 2.27
CA ASP A 340 -8.72 10.41 1.09
C ASP A 340 -8.90 9.68 -0.23
N LEU A 341 -8.49 8.41 -0.32
CA LEU A 341 -8.70 7.55 -1.50
C LEU A 341 -10.19 7.32 -1.84
N ASP A 342 -11.08 7.51 -0.86
CA ASP A 342 -12.54 7.51 -1.08
C ASP A 342 -12.96 8.56 -2.13
N LYS A 343 -12.31 9.74 -2.15
CA LYS A 343 -12.56 10.80 -3.14
C LYS A 343 -12.23 10.34 -4.57
N GLU A 344 -11.35 9.37 -4.71
CA GLU A 344 -10.91 8.78 -5.97
C GLU A 344 -11.71 7.52 -6.33
N GLY A 345 -12.69 7.15 -5.50
CA GLY A 345 -13.54 5.96 -5.69
C GLY A 345 -12.77 4.65 -5.49
N ILE A 346 -11.73 4.65 -4.65
CA ILE A 346 -10.91 3.47 -4.36
C ILE A 346 -11.32 2.90 -3.02
N ARG A 347 -11.70 1.61 -3.01
CA ARG A 347 -12.05 0.86 -1.81
C ARG A 347 -10.78 0.44 -1.06
N THR A 348 -10.71 0.74 0.23
CA THR A 348 -9.55 0.48 1.09
C THR A 348 -9.89 -0.52 2.20
N ILE A 349 -9.06 -1.54 2.37
CA ILE A 349 -9.34 -2.66 3.29
C ILE A 349 -8.11 -2.88 4.17
N ALA A 350 -8.26 -2.81 5.49
CA ALA A 350 -7.23 -3.25 6.43
C ALA A 350 -7.44 -4.74 6.75
N TYR A 351 -6.46 -5.58 6.44
CA TYR A 351 -6.40 -6.97 6.88
C TYR A 351 -5.33 -7.12 7.97
N ILE A 352 -5.72 -7.58 9.15
CA ILE A 352 -4.84 -7.66 10.32
C ILE A 352 -4.71 -9.14 10.73
N PRO A 353 -3.68 -9.85 10.25
CA PRO A 353 -3.47 -11.25 10.59
C PRO A 353 -2.97 -11.44 12.04
N LYS A 354 -2.26 -10.44 12.59
CA LYS A 354 -1.65 -10.57 13.93
C LYS A 354 -1.93 -9.40 14.84
N GLU A 355 -1.48 -8.19 14.48
CA GLU A 355 -1.66 -7.03 15.35
C GLU A 355 -1.56 -5.70 14.59
N ALA A 356 -2.40 -4.75 14.96
CA ALA A 356 -2.34 -3.35 14.54
C ALA A 356 -2.45 -2.49 15.81
N ILE A 357 -1.30 -2.22 16.43
CA ILE A 357 -1.19 -1.52 17.71
C ILE A 357 -0.66 -0.10 17.51
N SER A 358 -1.05 0.82 18.39
CA SER A 358 -0.58 2.20 18.39
C SER A 358 -0.81 2.88 17.04
N GLY A 359 0.23 3.43 16.41
CA GLY A 359 0.14 4.05 15.08
C GLY A 359 -0.50 3.15 14.00
N ALA A 360 -0.35 1.84 14.10
CA ALA A 360 -0.96 0.90 13.14
C ALA A 360 -2.48 0.80 13.28
N ALA A 361 -3.01 0.96 14.51
CA ALA A 361 -4.45 1.05 14.74
C ALA A 361 -5.02 2.31 14.08
N ILE A 362 -4.28 3.43 14.15
CA ILE A 362 -4.66 4.70 13.50
C ILE A 362 -4.76 4.52 11.97
N ILE A 363 -3.76 3.88 11.36
CA ILE A 363 -3.76 3.56 9.92
C ILE A 363 -4.96 2.69 9.54
N ALA A 364 -5.25 1.65 10.33
CA ALA A 364 -6.38 0.75 10.08
C ALA A 364 -7.72 1.49 10.12
N LEU A 365 -7.90 2.45 11.06
CA LEU A 365 -9.11 3.29 11.14
C LEU A 365 -9.34 4.17 9.91
N GLY A 366 -8.27 4.46 9.14
CA GLY A 366 -8.36 5.18 7.87
C GLY A 366 -8.94 4.37 6.71
N CYS A 367 -9.06 3.04 6.83
CA CYS A 367 -9.62 2.17 5.78
C CYS A 367 -11.15 2.12 5.79
N ASP A 368 -11.78 1.75 4.68
CA ASP A 368 -13.24 1.58 4.58
C ASP A 368 -13.71 0.35 5.36
N GLU A 369 -12.94 -0.73 5.31
CA GLU A 369 -13.23 -1.99 6.01
C GLU A 369 -12.01 -2.46 6.79
N ILE A 370 -12.24 -3.11 7.93
CA ILE A 370 -11.20 -3.69 8.77
C ILE A 370 -11.56 -5.15 9.05
N TYR A 371 -10.68 -6.07 8.67
CA TYR A 371 -10.81 -7.50 8.92
C TYR A 371 -9.66 -7.97 9.80
N LEU A 372 -10.00 -8.63 10.90
CA LEU A 372 -9.02 -9.21 11.82
C LEU A 372 -9.08 -10.72 11.74
N GLU A 373 -7.94 -11.37 11.95
CA GLU A 373 -7.94 -12.76 12.36
C GLU A 373 -8.47 -12.94 13.79
N LEU A 374 -8.97 -14.14 14.11
CA LEU A 374 -9.64 -14.42 15.40
C LEU A 374 -8.77 -14.05 16.62
N ASN A 375 -7.46 -14.30 16.54
CA ASN A 375 -6.49 -14.03 17.59
C ASN A 375 -5.75 -12.69 17.41
N ALA A 376 -6.05 -11.96 16.35
CA ALA A 376 -5.40 -10.68 16.08
C ALA A 376 -5.92 -9.58 17.00
N LYS A 377 -5.12 -8.54 17.21
CA LYS A 377 -5.44 -7.42 18.10
C LYS A 377 -5.39 -6.07 17.39
N ILE A 378 -6.26 -5.16 17.81
CA ILE A 378 -6.27 -3.75 17.39
C ILE A 378 -6.51 -2.83 18.59
N GLY A 379 -5.85 -1.67 18.60
CA GLY A 379 -6.05 -0.63 19.61
C GLY A 379 -4.75 -0.10 20.21
N ASP A 380 -4.81 0.32 21.47
CA ASP A 380 -3.68 0.87 22.24
C ASP A 380 -2.92 2.02 21.53
N ALA A 381 -3.70 3.01 21.07
CA ALA A 381 -3.26 4.20 20.33
C ALA A 381 -2.80 5.37 21.22
N GLY A 382 -2.51 5.14 22.49
CA GLY A 382 -2.05 6.20 23.41
C GLY A 382 -0.67 6.74 23.02
N PRO A 383 -0.49 8.07 22.93
CA PRO A 383 0.80 8.65 22.60
C PRO A 383 1.75 8.61 23.80
N ILE A 384 2.98 8.14 23.56
CA ILE A 384 4.05 8.07 24.54
C ILE A 384 5.27 8.84 24.05
N GLU A 385 6.01 9.45 24.97
CA GLU A 385 7.29 10.10 24.72
C GLU A 385 8.40 9.35 25.46
N ILE A 386 9.58 9.32 24.87
CA ILE A 386 10.78 8.78 25.50
C ILE A 386 11.50 9.96 26.17
N GLN A 387 11.55 9.95 27.50
CA GLN A 387 12.27 10.96 28.27
C GLN A 387 13.77 10.67 28.34
N ASP A 388 14.54 11.68 28.74
CA ASP A 388 15.97 11.55 29.04
C ASP A 388 16.23 10.35 29.95
N GLY A 389 17.05 9.40 29.47
CA GLY A 389 17.33 8.13 30.15
C GLY A 389 16.51 6.93 29.66
N GLY A 390 15.66 7.08 28.64
CA GLY A 390 14.98 5.96 27.97
C GLY A 390 13.68 5.51 28.65
N MET A 391 13.16 6.29 29.59
CA MET A 391 11.89 6.02 30.26
C MET A 391 10.70 6.45 29.41
N PHE A 392 9.68 5.60 29.29
CA PHE A 392 8.43 5.97 28.63
C PHE A 392 7.57 6.83 29.57
N ALA A 393 7.14 7.98 29.07
CA ALA A 393 6.18 8.85 29.72
C ALA A 393 4.99 9.14 28.81
N ARG A 394 3.88 9.57 29.39
CA ARG A 394 2.73 10.00 28.59
C ARG A 394 3.06 11.30 27.88
N ALA A 395 2.63 11.39 26.63
CA ALA A 395 2.71 12.63 25.88
C ALA A 395 1.85 13.73 26.55
N PRO A 396 2.19 15.02 26.36
CA PRO A 396 1.41 16.13 26.85
C PRO A 396 -0.05 16.10 26.41
N GLU A 397 -0.94 16.65 27.23
CA GLU A 397 -2.40 16.70 26.98
C GLU A 397 -2.75 17.34 25.62
N LYS A 398 -1.93 18.29 25.15
CA LYS A 398 -2.07 18.92 23.83
C LYS A 398 -1.96 17.90 22.69
N ILE A 399 -1.02 16.96 22.78
CA ILE A 399 -0.83 15.90 21.76
C ILE A 399 -1.99 14.92 21.81
N LEU A 400 -2.41 14.53 23.02
CA LEU A 400 -3.57 13.65 23.20
C LEU A 400 -4.85 14.27 22.64
N SER A 401 -5.11 15.55 22.93
CA SER A 401 -6.28 16.28 22.41
C SER A 401 -6.32 16.32 20.88
N TYR A 402 -5.17 16.55 20.24
CA TYR A 402 -5.05 16.54 18.77
C TYR A 402 -5.31 15.15 18.18
N LEU A 403 -4.72 14.11 18.77
CA LEU A 403 -4.93 12.74 18.33
C LEU A 403 -6.39 12.31 18.51
N LYS A 404 -7.02 12.64 19.64
CA LYS A 404 -8.42 12.33 19.92
C LYS A 404 -9.35 12.90 18.83
N LEU A 405 -9.13 14.16 18.45
CA LEU A 405 -9.86 14.79 17.35
C LEU A 405 -9.60 14.09 16.01
N SER A 406 -8.37 13.69 15.73
CA SER A 406 -8.00 12.98 14.50
C SER A 406 -8.70 11.61 14.41
N LEU A 407 -8.74 10.84 15.52
CA LEU A 407 -9.43 9.56 15.58
C LEU A 407 -10.95 9.71 15.46
N GLN A 408 -11.52 10.73 16.08
CA GLN A 408 -12.94 11.08 15.91
C GLN A 408 -13.27 11.33 14.44
N GLN A 409 -12.49 12.18 13.76
CA GLN A 409 -12.72 12.51 12.34
C GLN A 409 -12.60 11.28 11.43
N LEU A 410 -11.58 10.44 11.62
CA LEU A 410 -11.41 9.20 10.85
C LEU A 410 -12.60 8.25 11.08
N ALA A 411 -12.99 8.05 12.33
CA ALA A 411 -14.11 7.18 12.69
C ALA A 411 -15.44 7.68 12.10
N GLU A 412 -15.77 8.96 12.27
CA GLU A 412 -16.99 9.56 11.72
C GLU A 412 -17.02 9.45 10.19
N ARG A 413 -15.90 9.79 9.53
CA ARG A 413 -15.76 9.70 8.08
C ARG A 413 -15.98 8.28 7.55
N LYS A 414 -15.45 7.29 8.26
CA LYS A 414 -15.62 5.87 7.91
C LYS A 414 -16.83 5.21 8.60
N LYS A 415 -17.74 6.01 9.18
CA LYS A 415 -19.00 5.56 9.80
C LYS A 415 -18.82 4.52 10.91
N ARG A 416 -17.79 4.71 11.74
CA ARG A 416 -17.49 3.93 12.95
C ARG A 416 -17.83 4.73 14.21
N PRO A 417 -18.07 4.06 15.35
CA PRO A 417 -18.30 4.78 16.61
C PRO A 417 -17.05 5.56 17.06
N ALA A 418 -17.14 6.89 17.05
CA ALA A 418 -16.05 7.78 17.42
C ALA A 418 -15.55 7.54 18.85
N ALA A 419 -16.48 7.32 19.80
CA ALA A 419 -16.14 6.97 21.19
C ALA A 419 -15.18 5.79 21.31
N VAL A 420 -15.41 4.73 20.52
CA VAL A 420 -14.60 3.50 20.57
C VAL A 420 -13.21 3.76 19.99
N ALA A 421 -13.11 4.53 18.89
CA ALA A 421 -11.83 4.92 18.32
C ALA A 421 -11.03 5.82 19.28
N MET A 422 -11.68 6.84 19.86
CA MET A 422 -11.04 7.73 20.83
C MET A 422 -10.57 7.01 22.09
N ALA A 423 -11.30 6.00 22.57
CA ALA A 423 -10.90 5.19 23.72
C ALA A 423 -9.62 4.36 23.48
N MET A 424 -9.19 4.22 22.22
CA MET A 424 -7.88 3.63 21.93
C MET A 424 -6.73 4.53 22.37
N CYS A 425 -6.89 5.87 22.37
CA CYS A 425 -5.85 6.81 22.80
C CYS A 425 -6.12 7.47 24.15
N ASP A 426 -7.39 7.57 24.55
CA ASP A 426 -7.84 8.20 25.78
C ASP A 426 -8.39 7.14 26.75
N LYS A 427 -7.58 6.79 27.74
CA LYS A 427 -7.90 5.82 28.79
C LYS A 427 -8.92 6.31 29.83
N ASP A 428 -9.20 7.61 29.86
CA ASP A 428 -10.13 8.26 30.78
C ASP A 428 -11.52 8.42 30.13
N LEU A 429 -11.64 8.03 28.85
CA LEU A 429 -12.89 8.05 28.12
C LEU A 429 -13.68 6.75 28.36
N ASP A 430 -14.73 6.87 29.17
CA ASP A 430 -15.71 5.79 29.31
C ASP A 430 -16.61 5.71 28.06
N VAL A 431 -16.73 4.49 27.51
CA VAL A 431 -17.58 4.19 26.36
C VAL A 431 -18.77 3.34 26.77
N PHE A 432 -19.97 3.75 26.37
CA PHE A 432 -21.21 3.07 26.68
C PHE A 432 -21.82 2.48 25.42
N GLU A 433 -22.33 1.26 25.55
CA GLU A 433 -23.27 0.71 24.59
C GLU A 433 -24.58 1.48 24.69
N VAL A 434 -25.12 1.91 23.55
CA VAL A 434 -26.40 2.61 23.47
C VAL A 434 -27.31 1.93 22.45
N VAL A 435 -28.62 1.96 22.70
CA VAL A 435 -29.63 1.42 21.78
C VAL A 435 -30.61 2.52 21.41
N HIS A 436 -30.85 2.69 20.11
CA HIS A 436 -31.77 3.70 19.62
C HIS A 436 -33.22 3.30 19.98
N THR A 437 -33.95 4.19 20.63
CA THR A 437 -35.30 3.94 21.18
C THR A 437 -36.32 3.50 20.13
N THR A 438 -36.29 4.07 18.91
CA THR A 438 -37.27 3.79 17.85
C THR A 438 -36.79 2.76 16.84
N LYS A 439 -35.48 2.70 16.54
CA LYS A 439 -34.91 1.81 15.51
C LYS A 439 -34.36 0.49 16.06
N GLY A 440 -34.14 0.41 17.38
CA GLY A 440 -33.50 -0.75 18.01
C GLY A 440 -32.04 -0.98 17.60
N THR A 441 -31.42 -0.04 16.88
CA THR A 441 -30.04 -0.14 16.42
C THR A 441 -29.07 0.07 17.58
N ARG A 442 -28.08 -0.81 17.71
CA ARG A 442 -27.00 -0.72 18.69
C ARG A 442 -25.89 0.20 18.19
N TRP A 443 -25.35 1.03 19.08
CA TRP A 443 -24.21 1.92 18.80
C TRP A 443 -23.34 2.07 20.06
N PHE A 444 -22.25 2.83 19.96
CA PHE A 444 -21.35 3.13 21.07
C PHE A 444 -21.06 4.62 21.15
N MET A 445 -21.20 5.19 22.34
CA MET A 445 -21.07 6.62 22.58
C MET A 445 -20.36 6.87 23.92
N SER A 446 -19.65 7.98 23.99
CA SER A 446 -19.17 8.58 25.22
C SER A 446 -20.31 9.23 26.00
N GLU A 447 -20.09 9.52 27.28
CA GLU A 447 -21.08 10.25 28.09
C GLU A 447 -21.41 11.63 27.49
N GLU A 448 -20.43 12.29 26.89
CA GLU A 448 -20.63 13.59 26.25
C GLU A 448 -21.54 13.49 25.02
N GLU A 449 -21.29 12.54 24.13
CA GLU A 449 -22.14 12.30 22.95
C GLU A 449 -23.58 11.93 23.35
N ILE A 450 -23.77 11.15 24.41
CA ILE A 450 -25.10 10.80 24.94
C ILE A 450 -25.85 12.05 25.42
N ARG A 451 -25.16 12.96 26.12
CA ARG A 451 -25.76 14.23 26.59
C ARG A 451 -26.18 15.13 25.43
N VAL A 452 -25.43 15.11 24.32
CA VAL A 452 -25.74 15.91 23.13
C VAL A 452 -26.87 15.30 22.30
N ALA A 453 -27.03 13.97 22.30
CA ALA A 453 -28.00 13.26 21.47
C ALA A 453 -29.48 13.33 21.95
N ASP A 454 -29.79 14.11 23.00
CA ASP A 454 -31.12 14.50 23.47
C ASP A 454 -32.22 13.40 23.44
N GLY A 455 -31.99 12.28 24.14
CA GLY A 455 -33.05 11.34 24.53
C GLY A 455 -33.44 10.25 23.53
N ASP A 456 -32.86 10.20 22.33
CA ASP A 456 -33.13 9.16 21.33
C ASP A 456 -32.45 7.80 21.61
N TRP A 457 -31.62 7.74 22.65
CA TRP A 457 -30.76 6.61 22.97
C TRP A 457 -30.93 6.16 24.41
N THR A 458 -31.14 4.86 24.61
CA THR A 458 -31.07 4.25 25.94
C THR A 458 -29.65 3.78 26.24
N GLN A 459 -29.06 4.33 27.30
CA GLN A 459 -27.74 3.94 27.76
C GLN A 459 -27.76 2.52 28.36
N GLY A 460 -26.86 1.69 27.87
CA GLY A 460 -26.64 0.31 28.28
C GLY A 460 -25.37 0.15 29.11
N LYS A 461 -24.67 -0.98 28.91
CA LYS A 461 -23.47 -1.33 29.67
C LYS A 461 -22.25 -0.53 29.18
N ILE A 462 -21.38 -0.17 30.11
CA ILE A 462 -20.05 0.33 29.78
C ILE A 462 -19.18 -0.76 29.16
N VAL A 463 -18.39 -0.40 28.16
CA VAL A 463 -17.38 -1.25 27.53
C VAL A 463 -16.24 -1.48 28.52
N SER A 464 -16.10 -2.70 29.03
CA SER A 464 -15.12 -3.07 30.06
C SER A 464 -13.67 -2.79 29.66
N GLU A 465 -13.37 -2.91 28.37
CA GLU A 465 -12.03 -2.77 27.80
C GLU A 465 -11.57 -1.31 27.71
N ALA A 466 -12.52 -0.36 27.78
CA ALA A 466 -12.24 1.07 27.88
C ALA A 466 -12.22 1.56 29.35
N ARG A 467 -12.48 0.67 30.33
CA ARG A 467 -12.63 1.06 31.74
C ARG A 467 -11.27 1.15 32.45
N GLY A 468 -11.11 2.16 33.29
CA GLY A 468 -10.18 2.11 34.42
C GLY A 468 -8.72 2.34 34.03
N ASN A 469 -8.44 3.43 33.31
CA ASN A 469 -7.08 3.84 32.95
C ASN A 469 -6.37 2.84 32.01
N LEU A 470 -7.16 2.05 31.26
CA LEU A 470 -6.71 1.18 30.18
C LEU A 470 -6.99 1.83 28.83
N LEU A 471 -6.06 1.67 27.89
CA LEU A 471 -6.29 2.00 26.49
C LEU A 471 -7.02 0.84 25.82
N LEU A 472 -8.08 1.15 25.08
CA LEU A 472 -8.91 0.13 24.45
C LEU A 472 -8.05 -0.74 23.53
N THR A 473 -8.00 -2.03 23.81
CA THR A 473 -7.34 -3.06 22.99
C THR A 473 -8.24 -4.27 22.90
N VAL A 474 -8.59 -4.66 21.68
CA VAL A 474 -9.59 -5.71 21.46
C VAL A 474 -9.15 -6.72 20.40
N GLY A 475 -9.64 -7.96 20.54
CA GLY A 475 -9.45 -9.01 19.54
C GLY A 475 -10.47 -8.96 18.41
N GLY A 476 -10.28 -9.74 17.34
CA GLY A 476 -11.14 -9.70 16.15
C GLY A 476 -12.64 -9.82 16.40
N GLN A 477 -13.08 -10.78 17.22
CA GLN A 477 -14.50 -10.92 17.55
C GLN A 477 -15.05 -9.70 18.28
N ARG A 478 -14.27 -9.14 19.21
CA ARG A 478 -14.69 -8.01 20.01
C ARG A 478 -14.68 -6.70 19.22
N ALA A 479 -13.73 -6.53 18.29
CA ALA A 479 -13.70 -5.41 17.36
C ALA A 479 -14.97 -5.35 16.48
N TYR A 480 -15.49 -6.51 16.06
CA TYR A 480 -16.77 -6.61 15.36
C TYR A 480 -17.96 -6.24 16.26
N GLU A 481 -18.01 -6.76 17.49
CA GLU A 481 -19.07 -6.41 18.45
C GLU A 481 -19.12 -4.92 18.79
N LEU A 482 -17.99 -4.23 18.72
CA LEU A 482 -17.84 -2.79 18.95
C LEU A 482 -18.01 -1.94 17.68
N LEU A 483 -18.38 -2.55 16.54
CA LEU A 483 -18.61 -1.88 15.25
C LEU A 483 -17.38 -1.12 14.71
N ILE A 484 -16.17 -1.56 15.05
CA ILE A 484 -14.92 -1.03 14.47
C ILE A 484 -14.48 -1.85 13.26
N ALA A 485 -14.70 -3.17 13.31
CA ALA A 485 -14.28 -4.11 12.30
C ALA A 485 -15.45 -4.94 11.75
N GLU A 486 -15.23 -5.55 10.59
CA GLU A 486 -16.10 -6.57 10.01
C GLU A 486 -15.95 -7.90 10.75
N PRO A 487 -16.84 -8.90 10.53
CA PRO A 487 -16.70 -10.20 11.17
C PRO A 487 -15.28 -10.77 10.94
N PRO A 488 -14.65 -11.41 11.93
CA PRO A 488 -13.27 -11.89 11.80
C PRO A 488 -13.16 -12.97 10.72
N VAL A 489 -12.00 -13.04 10.05
CA VAL A 489 -11.63 -14.04 9.04
C VAL A 489 -10.59 -15.00 9.61
N LYS A 490 -10.41 -16.19 9.05
CA LYS A 490 -9.36 -17.12 9.47
C LYS A 490 -8.01 -16.81 8.83
N ASP A 491 -8.02 -16.44 7.55
CA ASP A 491 -6.85 -16.19 6.74
C ASP A 491 -7.19 -15.29 5.54
N LEU A 492 -6.16 -14.97 4.76
CA LEU A 492 -6.28 -14.15 3.55
C LEU A 492 -7.18 -14.81 2.48
N ASP A 493 -7.27 -16.14 2.44
CA ASP A 493 -8.10 -16.84 1.45
C ASP A 493 -9.59 -16.76 1.81
N GLU A 494 -9.94 -16.85 3.09
CA GLU A 494 -11.29 -16.52 3.56
C GLU A 494 -11.63 -15.05 3.31
N LEU A 495 -10.68 -14.13 3.51
CA LEU A 495 -10.88 -12.73 3.17
C LEU A 495 -11.18 -12.56 1.67
N LYS A 496 -10.37 -13.15 0.78
CA LYS A 496 -10.62 -13.14 -0.67
C LYS A 496 -12.02 -13.66 -1.00
N ALA A 497 -12.42 -14.79 -0.42
CA ALA A 497 -13.74 -15.35 -0.63
C ALA A 497 -14.87 -14.40 -0.21
N ARG A 498 -14.72 -13.70 0.93
CA ARG A 498 -15.69 -12.70 1.40
C ARG A 498 -15.74 -11.44 0.54
N LEU A 499 -14.60 -11.02 0.02
CA LEU A 499 -14.49 -9.88 -0.88
C LEU A 499 -14.91 -10.21 -2.32
N GLY A 500 -15.26 -11.47 -2.60
CA GLY A 500 -15.59 -11.94 -3.94
C GLY A 500 -14.38 -12.03 -4.88
N ILE A 501 -13.16 -12.03 -4.33
CA ILE A 501 -11.91 -12.17 -5.09
C ILE A 501 -11.73 -13.67 -5.38
N ALA A 502 -11.61 -14.02 -6.65
CA ALA A 502 -11.43 -15.42 -7.04
C ALA A 502 -10.08 -15.97 -6.49
N PRO A 503 -10.04 -17.24 -6.06
CA PRO A 503 -8.88 -17.80 -5.36
C PRO A 503 -7.60 -17.86 -6.23
N ASP A 504 -7.76 -17.88 -7.55
CA ASP A 504 -6.70 -17.84 -8.56
C ASP A 504 -6.18 -16.42 -8.88
N VAL A 505 -6.86 -15.38 -8.38
CA VAL A 505 -6.39 -14.00 -8.52
C VAL A 505 -5.22 -13.78 -7.57
N GLU A 506 -4.02 -13.78 -8.13
CA GLU A 506 -2.83 -13.32 -7.43
C GLU A 506 -2.95 -11.81 -7.18
N LEU A 507 -2.96 -11.45 -5.89
CA LEU A 507 -2.89 -10.06 -5.46
C LEU A 507 -1.52 -9.52 -5.86
N ILE A 508 -1.50 -8.34 -6.49
CA ILE A 508 -0.24 -7.65 -6.79
C ILE A 508 0.35 -7.24 -5.44
N ARG A 509 1.35 -7.99 -4.97
CA ARG A 509 2.02 -7.66 -3.72
C ARG A 509 3.04 -6.57 -3.95
N ALA A 510 2.75 -5.39 -3.44
CA ALA A 510 3.70 -4.29 -3.33
C ALA A 510 4.65 -4.55 -2.15
N GLN A 511 5.54 -5.55 -2.28
CA GLN A 511 6.56 -5.83 -1.26
C GLN A 511 7.75 -4.88 -1.38
N ARG A 512 8.49 -4.73 -0.27
CA ARG A 512 9.83 -4.15 -0.29
C ARG A 512 10.71 -4.99 -1.21
N MET A 513 11.33 -4.36 -2.20
CA MET A 513 12.38 -5.00 -3.00
C MET A 513 13.67 -5.09 -2.17
N TRP A 514 14.60 -5.96 -2.57
CA TRP A 514 15.93 -6.03 -1.94
C TRP A 514 16.66 -4.66 -1.91
N ILE A 515 16.31 -3.78 -2.86
CA ILE A 515 16.79 -2.40 -2.93
C ILE A 515 16.30 -1.60 -1.73
N ASP A 516 15.04 -1.76 -1.31
CA ASP A 516 14.46 -1.03 -0.18
C ASP A 516 15.14 -1.44 1.14
N ASP A 517 15.43 -2.73 1.33
CA ASP A 517 16.18 -3.22 2.49
C ASP A 517 17.63 -2.72 2.49
N PHE A 518 18.25 -2.65 1.31
CA PHE A 518 19.60 -2.12 1.17
C PHE A 518 19.65 -0.61 1.43
N VAL A 519 18.68 0.16 0.92
CA VAL A 519 18.51 1.59 1.22
C VAL A 519 18.28 1.82 2.71
N PHE A 520 17.45 0.99 3.35
CA PHE A 520 17.25 1.04 4.79
C PHE A 520 18.54 0.77 5.57
N PHE A 521 19.34 -0.21 5.13
CA PHE A 521 20.65 -0.49 5.71
C PHE A 521 21.62 0.70 5.55
N LEU A 522 21.68 1.30 4.35
CA LEU A 522 22.52 2.46 4.06
C LEU A 522 22.12 3.70 4.87
N ASN A 523 20.83 3.87 5.16
CA ASN A 523 20.31 5.01 5.91
C ASN A 523 20.47 4.90 7.44
N ARG A 524 20.97 3.76 7.96
CA ARG A 524 21.26 3.65 9.40
C ARG A 524 22.32 4.69 9.82
N PRO A 525 22.17 5.38 10.97
CA PRO A 525 23.09 6.43 11.39
C PRO A 525 24.56 6.01 11.40
N GLY A 526 24.86 4.77 11.80
CA GLY A 526 26.22 4.24 11.77
C GLY A 526 26.79 4.00 10.37
N VAL A 527 25.95 3.59 9.41
CA VAL A 527 26.38 3.33 8.02
C VAL A 527 26.58 4.63 7.26
N VAL A 528 25.70 5.62 7.44
CA VAL A 528 25.88 6.98 6.92
C VAL A 528 27.18 7.60 7.43
N GLY A 529 27.44 7.50 8.74
CA GLY A 529 28.69 7.97 9.33
C GLY A 529 29.93 7.27 8.74
N LEU A 530 29.85 5.97 8.50
CA LEU A 530 30.92 5.20 7.85
C LEU A 530 31.14 5.64 6.39
N LEU A 531 30.06 5.86 5.62
CA LEU A 531 30.14 6.34 4.23
C LEU A 531 30.86 7.68 4.14
N PHE A 532 30.53 8.63 5.03
CA PHE A 532 31.21 9.92 5.08
C PHE A 532 32.66 9.80 5.53
N PHE A 533 32.93 8.99 6.55
CA PHE A 533 34.30 8.75 7.01
C PHE A 533 35.17 8.20 5.87
N VAL A 534 34.69 7.18 5.16
CA VAL A 534 35.39 6.58 4.01
C VAL A 534 35.52 7.59 2.85
N ALA A 535 34.46 8.34 2.54
CA ALA A 535 34.49 9.34 1.47
C ALA A 535 35.57 10.40 1.72
N ILE A 536 35.60 11.00 2.92
CA ILE A 536 36.52 12.10 3.24
C ILE A 536 37.96 11.58 3.36
N ILE A 537 38.18 10.42 4.01
CA ILE A 537 39.54 9.87 4.13
C ILE A 537 40.13 9.49 2.76
N CYS A 538 39.30 8.97 1.85
CA CYS A 538 39.71 8.66 0.50
C CYS A 538 40.07 9.92 -0.31
N VAL A 539 39.31 11.03 -0.18
CA VAL A 539 39.71 12.33 -0.76
C VAL A 539 41.05 12.79 -0.19
N TYR A 540 41.21 12.75 1.14
CA TYR A 540 42.44 13.19 1.80
C TYR A 540 43.67 12.40 1.33
N LEU A 541 43.54 11.08 1.24
CA LEU A 541 44.61 10.20 0.75
C LEU A 541 44.87 10.39 -0.75
N GLU A 542 43.83 10.60 -1.56
CA GLU A 542 43.97 10.88 -2.99
C GLU A 542 44.79 12.16 -3.23
N LEU A 543 44.58 13.21 -2.42
CA LEU A 543 45.37 14.45 -2.51
C LEU A 543 46.86 14.23 -2.20
N HIS A 544 47.21 13.21 -1.42
CA HIS A 544 48.61 12.89 -1.08
C HIS A 544 49.25 11.88 -2.04
N LEU A 545 48.48 10.91 -2.54
CA LEU A 545 48.97 9.75 -3.29
C LEU A 545 48.74 9.88 -4.80
N MET A 546 47.79 10.72 -5.24
CA MET A 546 47.47 11.02 -6.66
C MET A 546 47.27 9.74 -7.52
N THR A 547 46.52 8.76 -7.02
CA THR A 547 46.35 7.43 -7.65
C THR A 547 45.11 7.30 -8.54
N GLY A 548 44.15 8.20 -8.42
CA GLY A 548 42.81 8.19 -9.03
C GLY A 548 41.82 7.21 -8.38
N ILE A 549 42.27 6.03 -7.94
CA ILE A 549 41.40 4.97 -7.41
C ILE A 549 40.71 5.39 -6.11
N LEU A 550 41.42 6.10 -5.22
CA LEU A 550 40.82 6.55 -3.95
C LEU A 550 39.78 7.64 -4.21
N GLY A 551 40.00 8.50 -5.20
CA GLY A 551 38.99 9.44 -5.70
C GLY A 551 37.71 8.74 -6.17
N LEU A 552 37.83 7.63 -6.91
CA LEU A 552 36.68 6.83 -7.35
C LEU A 552 35.91 6.19 -6.19
N ILE A 553 36.62 5.67 -5.18
CA ILE A 553 35.98 5.10 -3.97
C ILE A 553 35.20 6.19 -3.22
N SER A 554 35.78 7.38 -3.08
CA SER A 554 35.10 8.52 -2.46
C SER A 554 33.83 8.91 -3.22
N ALA A 555 33.92 9.03 -4.55
CA ALA A 555 32.77 9.33 -5.40
C ALA A 555 31.69 8.26 -5.28
N LEU A 556 32.05 6.97 -5.24
CA LEU A 556 31.10 5.88 -5.04
C LEU A 556 30.38 5.98 -3.70
N CYS A 557 31.09 6.28 -2.60
CA CYS A 557 30.48 6.47 -1.29
C CYS A 557 29.47 7.63 -1.28
N LEU A 558 29.82 8.76 -1.91
CA LEU A 558 28.94 9.93 -2.01
C LEU A 558 27.73 9.66 -2.92
N ILE A 559 27.91 8.97 -4.05
CA ILE A 559 26.82 8.54 -4.93
C ILE A 559 25.87 7.61 -4.19
N LEU A 560 26.38 6.61 -3.49
CA LEU A 560 25.56 5.68 -2.69
C LEU A 560 24.79 6.41 -1.59
N PHE A 561 25.41 7.41 -0.95
CA PHE A 561 24.73 8.26 0.03
C PHE A 561 23.56 9.02 -0.59
N PHE A 562 23.79 9.82 -1.64
CA PHE A 562 22.72 10.60 -2.27
C PHE A 562 21.64 9.72 -2.90
N TRP A 563 22.03 8.59 -3.51
CA TRP A 563 21.10 7.62 -4.07
C TRP A 563 20.20 7.00 -2.99
N SER A 564 20.78 6.63 -1.84
CA SER A 564 20.03 6.11 -0.68
C SER A 564 19.07 7.16 -0.10
N LYS A 565 19.47 8.42 -0.04
CA LYS A 565 18.63 9.52 0.48
C LYS A 565 17.50 9.90 -0.47
N TRP A 566 17.78 9.89 -1.77
CA TRP A 566 16.77 10.11 -2.82
C TRP A 566 15.71 9.01 -2.84
N LEU A 567 16.11 7.73 -2.79
CA LEU A 567 15.17 6.61 -2.67
C LEU A 567 14.44 6.57 -1.33
N GLY A 568 15.12 7.01 -0.26
CA GLY A 568 14.54 7.18 1.07
C GLY A 568 13.52 8.32 1.16
N GLY A 569 13.45 9.21 0.17
CA GLY A 569 12.55 10.36 0.15
C GLY A 569 12.99 11.53 1.05
N THR A 570 14.26 11.53 1.47
CA THR A 570 14.85 12.56 2.36
C THR A 570 15.68 13.61 1.60
N ALA A 571 16.03 13.32 0.34
CA ALA A 571 16.72 14.26 -0.55
C ALA A 571 15.97 14.36 -1.88
N ASP A 572 15.86 15.57 -2.41
CA ASP A 572 15.29 15.88 -3.72
C ASP A 572 16.41 16.35 -4.68
N SER A 573 16.02 16.82 -5.85
CA SER A 573 16.88 17.37 -6.90
C SER A 573 17.68 18.58 -6.43
N LEU A 574 17.17 19.36 -5.47
CA LEU A 574 17.82 20.58 -4.97
C LEU A 574 19.12 20.25 -4.23
N GLU A 575 19.11 19.25 -3.35
CA GLU A 575 20.27 18.84 -2.57
C GLU A 575 21.39 18.34 -3.48
N ILE A 576 21.05 17.52 -4.48
CA ILE A 576 22.01 16.99 -5.45
C ILE A 576 22.60 18.13 -6.29
N LEU A 577 21.77 19.07 -6.75
CA LEU A 577 22.22 20.21 -7.53
C LEU A 577 23.15 21.12 -6.71
N LEU A 578 22.82 21.38 -5.45
CA LEU A 578 23.62 22.18 -4.54
C LEU A 578 24.97 21.52 -4.23
N PHE A 579 25.01 20.18 -4.10
CA PHE A 579 26.25 19.43 -3.94
C PHE A 579 27.17 19.58 -5.16
N LEU A 580 26.64 19.37 -6.36
CA LEU A 580 27.39 19.49 -7.61
C LEU A 580 27.87 20.93 -7.82
N PHE A 581 27.03 21.91 -7.53
CA PHE A 581 27.42 23.33 -7.53
C PHE A 581 28.61 23.58 -6.59
N GLY A 582 28.54 23.05 -5.37
CA GLY A 582 29.63 23.17 -4.41
C GLY A 582 30.95 22.55 -4.90
N ILE A 583 30.90 21.36 -5.53
CA ILE A 583 32.07 20.73 -6.16
C ILE A 583 32.65 21.63 -7.26
N VAL A 584 31.79 22.19 -8.13
CA VAL A 584 32.23 23.08 -9.21
C VAL A 584 32.89 24.34 -8.65
N CYS A 585 32.34 24.93 -7.58
CA CYS A 585 32.94 26.09 -6.91
C CYS A 585 34.33 25.77 -6.33
N VAL A 586 34.49 24.61 -5.68
CA VAL A 586 35.80 24.15 -5.19
C VAL A 586 36.77 23.93 -6.35
N ALA A 587 36.34 23.29 -7.44
CA ALA A 587 37.16 23.09 -8.63
C ALA A 587 37.59 24.41 -9.28
N MET A 588 36.68 25.39 -9.36
CA MET A 588 36.96 26.73 -9.89
C MET A 588 38.04 27.47 -9.09
N GLU A 589 37.99 27.40 -7.76
CA GLU A 589 39.06 27.96 -6.89
C GLU A 589 40.41 27.27 -7.15
N ILE A 590 40.42 25.94 -7.27
CA ILE A 590 41.66 25.16 -7.44
C ILE A 590 42.29 25.39 -8.83
N PHE A 591 41.49 25.41 -9.90
CA PHE A 591 42.00 25.42 -11.28
C PHE A 591 41.99 26.79 -11.96
N VAL A 592 41.06 27.69 -11.62
CA VAL A 592 40.84 28.94 -12.37
C VAL A 592 41.26 30.17 -11.56
N LEU A 593 40.89 30.23 -10.28
CA LEU A 593 41.09 31.40 -9.42
C LEU A 593 41.84 31.07 -8.11
N PRO A 594 43.12 30.63 -8.16
CA PRO A 594 43.85 30.32 -6.93
C PRO A 594 44.02 31.57 -6.06
N GLY A 595 43.51 31.53 -4.83
CA GLY A 595 43.74 32.57 -3.80
C GLY A 595 42.61 33.59 -3.63
N ALA A 596 41.48 33.42 -4.32
CA ALA A 596 40.29 34.26 -4.14
C ALA A 596 39.52 33.91 -2.85
N ALA A 597 39.64 32.67 -2.36
CA ALA A 597 39.00 32.05 -1.19
C ALA A 597 37.45 32.05 -1.19
N ILE A 598 36.80 32.98 -1.89
CA ILE A 598 35.35 33.13 -1.97
C ILE A 598 34.72 31.89 -2.61
N PHE A 599 35.26 31.40 -3.72
CA PHE A 599 34.72 30.22 -4.40
C PHE A 599 35.00 28.94 -3.60
N GLY A 600 36.17 28.84 -2.97
CA GLY A 600 36.49 27.72 -2.08
C GLY A 600 35.57 27.63 -0.85
N VAL A 601 35.39 28.73 -0.13
CA VAL A 601 34.52 28.78 1.07
C VAL A 601 33.06 28.55 0.68
N THR A 602 32.58 29.21 -0.38
CA THR A 602 31.21 29.01 -0.87
C THR A 602 30.99 27.55 -1.26
N GLY A 603 31.94 26.94 -1.98
CA GLY A 603 31.84 25.55 -2.40
C GLY A 603 31.78 24.56 -1.23
N VAL A 604 32.64 24.74 -0.21
CA VAL A 604 32.63 23.90 1.00
C VAL A 604 31.33 24.09 1.78
N LEU A 605 30.85 25.32 1.94
CA LEU A 605 29.58 25.60 2.62
C LEU A 605 28.39 25.01 1.87
N SER A 606 28.36 25.10 0.54
CA SER A 606 27.31 24.48 -0.28
C SER A 606 27.33 22.96 -0.19
N ILE A 607 28.52 22.32 -0.20
CA ILE A 607 28.65 20.88 0.02
C ILE A 607 28.13 20.50 1.40
N ALA A 608 28.54 21.22 2.46
CA ALA A 608 28.10 20.95 3.82
C ALA A 608 26.58 21.13 3.97
N ALA A 609 26.02 22.22 3.43
CA ALA A 609 24.58 22.49 3.44
C ALA A 609 23.80 21.39 2.72
N SER A 610 24.26 20.95 1.54
CA SER A 610 23.65 19.85 0.81
C SER A 610 23.67 18.54 1.60
N LEU A 611 24.80 18.18 2.23
CA LEU A 611 24.88 16.95 3.03
C LEU A 611 23.95 16.97 4.24
N VAL A 612 23.81 18.13 4.89
CA VAL A 612 22.87 18.32 6.02
C VAL A 612 21.44 18.20 5.53
N MET A 613 21.08 18.93 4.48
CA MET A 613 19.73 18.89 3.90
C MET A 613 19.36 17.49 3.39
N ALA A 614 20.26 16.81 2.67
CA ALA A 614 20.01 15.45 2.21
C ALA A 614 19.85 14.44 3.35
N SER A 615 20.34 14.76 4.55
CA SER A 615 20.19 13.91 5.73
C SER A 615 18.90 14.16 6.50
N GLN A 616 18.10 15.17 6.14
CA GLN A 616 16.94 15.65 6.89
C GLN A 616 15.77 16.03 6.00
N THR A 617 14.56 15.56 6.30
CA THR A 617 13.35 16.06 5.65
C THR A 617 13.02 17.46 6.19
N PHE A 618 13.54 18.52 5.54
CA PHE A 618 13.19 19.89 5.91
C PHE A 618 11.74 20.22 5.52
N ASN A 619 10.80 19.97 6.42
CA ASN A 619 9.45 20.55 6.33
C ASN A 619 9.46 21.93 7.00
N LEU A 620 9.34 22.99 6.19
CA LEU A 620 9.33 24.42 6.60
C LEU A 620 8.20 24.82 7.57
N VAL A 621 7.37 23.88 8.05
CA VAL A 621 6.12 24.14 8.78
C VAL A 621 6.19 23.74 10.28
N ASP A 622 7.21 22.99 10.73
CA ASP A 622 7.28 22.51 12.13
C ASP A 622 8.33 23.26 12.97
N ASP A 623 7.85 24.11 13.88
CA ASP A 623 8.67 24.98 14.74
C ASP A 623 9.10 24.21 16.01
N GLY A 624 10.35 23.73 16.05
CA GLY A 624 11.02 23.23 17.27
C GLY A 624 11.79 21.92 17.14
N ARG A 625 11.17 20.83 16.64
CA ARG A 625 11.82 19.49 16.53
C ARG A 625 12.96 19.44 15.51
N ASN A 626 12.86 20.24 14.46
CA ASN A 626 13.86 20.36 13.40
C ASN A 626 15.24 20.83 13.93
N ILE A 627 15.29 21.61 15.02
CA ILE A 627 16.55 22.17 15.54
C ILE A 627 17.37 21.12 16.32
N GLU A 628 16.70 20.26 17.09
CA GLU A 628 17.36 19.20 17.86
C GLU A 628 17.91 18.12 16.92
N GLU A 629 17.13 17.72 15.92
CA GLU A 629 17.57 16.79 14.88
C GLU A 629 18.71 17.37 14.04
N ALA A 630 18.63 18.65 13.64
CA ALA A 630 19.74 19.38 12.99
C ALA A 630 21.02 19.34 13.83
N THR A 631 20.88 19.56 15.14
CA THR A 631 22.01 19.52 16.07
C THR A 631 22.62 18.11 16.15
N ARG A 632 21.80 17.06 16.14
CA ARG A 632 22.27 15.66 16.16
C ARG A 632 22.99 15.26 14.86
N THR A 633 22.49 15.68 13.71
CA THR A 633 23.11 15.44 12.39
C THR A 633 24.41 16.22 12.23
N LEU A 634 24.42 17.51 12.63
CA LEU A 634 25.64 18.31 12.72
C LEU A 634 26.65 17.69 13.70
N GLY A 635 26.18 17.12 14.81
CA GLY A 635 27.00 16.38 15.76
C GLY A 635 27.63 15.12 15.15
N THR A 636 26.87 14.35 14.36
CA THR A 636 27.39 13.14 13.70
C THR A 636 28.38 13.48 12.58
N LEU A 637 28.09 14.51 11.78
CA LEU A 637 29.04 15.05 10.79
C LEU A 637 30.30 15.60 11.46
N GLY A 638 30.14 16.30 12.59
CA GLY A 638 31.24 16.81 13.40
C GLY A 638 32.13 15.69 13.96
N VAL A 639 31.54 14.63 14.50
CA VAL A 639 32.27 13.43 14.96
C VAL A 639 32.98 12.74 13.81
N ALA A 640 32.35 12.61 12.64
CA ALA A 640 32.97 12.04 11.45
C ALA A 640 34.18 12.89 10.99
N LEU A 641 34.04 14.22 10.97
CA LEU A 641 35.12 15.16 10.64
C LEU A 641 36.26 15.11 11.67
N LEU A 642 35.95 15.04 12.97
CA LEU A 642 36.97 14.87 14.02
C LEU A 642 37.67 13.52 13.91
N GLY A 643 36.93 12.45 13.60
CA GLY A 643 37.48 11.12 13.32
C GLY A 643 38.42 11.13 12.12
N VAL A 644 38.03 11.79 11.03
CA VAL A 644 38.90 12.02 9.88
C VAL A 644 40.12 12.84 10.29
N GLY A 645 39.97 13.91 11.05
CA GLY A 645 41.08 14.74 11.52
C GLY A 645 42.07 13.95 12.40
N ALA A 646 41.57 13.10 13.28
CA ALA A 646 42.39 12.21 14.11
C ALA A 646 43.12 11.17 13.26
N VAL A 647 42.45 10.55 12.29
CA VAL A 647 43.06 9.57 11.39
C VAL A 647 44.02 10.25 10.42
N ALA A 648 43.72 11.43 9.91
CA ALA A 648 44.62 12.26 9.11
C ALA A 648 45.85 12.69 9.93
N MET A 649 45.69 13.01 11.21
CA MET A 649 46.82 13.28 12.13
C MET A 649 47.68 12.03 12.33
N VAL A 650 47.07 10.87 12.61
CA VAL A 650 47.75 9.57 12.71
C VAL A 650 48.47 9.25 11.39
N ILE A 651 47.81 9.37 10.26
CA ILE A 651 48.39 9.16 8.92
C ILE A 651 49.53 10.16 8.70
N SER A 652 49.36 11.46 8.91
CA SER A 652 50.46 12.43 8.77
C SER A 652 51.67 12.10 9.65
N ARG A 653 51.44 11.45 10.81
CA ARG A 653 52.48 11.05 11.76
C ARG A 653 53.15 9.71 11.44
N TYR A 654 52.41 8.74 10.91
CA TYR A 654 52.86 7.35 10.68
C TYR A 654 53.06 6.99 9.20
N LEU A 655 52.35 7.63 8.27
CA LEU A 655 52.49 7.44 6.82
C LEU A 655 53.92 7.72 6.31
N PRO A 656 54.67 8.73 6.81
CA PRO A 656 56.07 8.94 6.42
C PRO A 656 57.02 7.80 6.83
N GLN A 657 56.58 6.91 7.74
CA GLN A 657 57.37 5.81 8.28
C GLN A 657 57.17 4.49 7.51
N ILE A 658 56.17 4.41 6.61
CA ILE A 658 55.89 3.21 5.81
C ILE A 658 56.73 3.24 4.53
N PRO A 659 57.64 2.27 4.31
CA PRO A 659 58.68 2.34 3.28
C PRO A 659 58.14 2.38 1.84
N ILE A 660 56.95 1.83 1.59
CA ILE A 660 56.32 1.81 0.25
C ILE A 660 55.66 3.16 -0.08
N LEU A 661 55.00 3.80 0.89
CA LEU A 661 54.25 5.06 0.67
C LEU A 661 55.15 6.30 0.72
N LYS A 662 56.34 6.22 1.34
CA LYS A 662 57.33 7.32 1.37
C LYS A 662 57.76 7.78 -0.04
N HIS A 663 57.68 6.92 -1.04
CA HIS A 663 58.02 7.25 -2.43
C HIS A 663 56.85 7.80 -3.25
N MET A 664 55.63 7.77 -2.70
CA MET A 664 54.43 8.30 -3.33
C MET A 664 54.04 9.69 -2.81
N ILE A 665 54.66 10.14 -1.72
CA ILE A 665 54.43 11.48 -1.15
C ILE A 665 55.32 12.48 -1.91
N LEU A 666 54.70 13.33 -2.74
CA LEU A 666 55.33 14.51 -3.32
C LEU A 666 55.72 15.48 -2.20
N THR A 667 56.98 15.42 -1.78
CA THR A 667 57.52 16.36 -0.80
C THR A 667 57.77 17.68 -1.53
N PRO A 668 57.07 18.79 -1.20
CA PRO A 668 57.35 20.07 -1.84
C PRO A 668 58.80 20.46 -1.56
N PRO A 669 59.50 21.11 -2.52
CA PRO A 669 60.88 21.54 -2.32
C PRO A 669 60.94 22.46 -1.09
N GLY A 670 61.52 21.98 0.01
CA GLY A 670 61.64 22.72 1.28
C GLY A 670 61.01 22.05 2.51
N ALA A 671 60.10 21.08 2.38
CA ALA A 671 59.46 20.44 3.54
C ALA A 671 60.43 19.54 4.37
N ILE A 672 61.56 19.13 3.79
CA ILE A 672 62.62 18.40 4.52
C ILE A 672 63.33 19.31 5.54
N ALA A 673 63.24 20.64 5.41
CA ALA A 673 63.86 21.57 6.35
C ALA A 673 63.13 21.68 7.70
N LEU A 674 61.86 21.23 7.79
CA LEU A 674 61.02 21.37 8.98
C LEU A 674 60.79 20.05 9.75
N ALA A 675 61.24 18.90 9.22
CA ALA A 675 60.84 17.59 9.70
C ALA A 675 61.89 16.82 10.52
N ASP A 676 63.10 17.38 10.74
CA ASP A 676 64.16 16.73 11.53
C ASP A 676 64.49 17.56 12.80
N PRO A 677 64.03 17.15 14.00
CA PRO A 677 64.33 17.82 15.25
C PRO A 677 65.82 17.78 15.64
N ASN A 678 66.63 16.91 15.02
CA ASN A 678 68.02 16.65 15.39
C ASN A 678 69.05 17.06 14.33
N ARG A 679 68.66 17.85 13.32
CA ARG A 679 69.64 18.57 12.48
C ARG A 679 69.82 19.99 13.00
N PRO A 680 71.06 20.52 13.04
CA PRO A 680 71.31 21.87 13.55
C PRO A 680 70.49 22.89 12.76
N GLN A 681 69.51 23.48 13.45
CA GLN A 681 68.65 24.55 12.95
C GLN A 681 69.49 25.82 12.84
N LEU A 682 69.75 26.29 11.63
CA LEU A 682 70.31 27.64 11.44
C LEU A 682 69.17 28.65 11.67
N ARG A 683 69.30 29.44 12.74
CA ARG A 683 68.43 30.59 13.02
C ARG A 683 68.48 31.59 11.85
N PRO A 684 67.36 32.21 11.46
CA PRO A 684 67.30 33.16 10.35
C PRO A 684 67.79 34.57 10.72
N GLU A 685 68.87 34.69 11.52
CA GLU A 685 69.48 35.98 11.90
C GLU A 685 71.01 35.97 11.99
N VAL A 686 71.69 34.92 11.50
CA VAL A 686 73.16 34.93 11.36
C VAL A 686 73.56 34.36 10.00
N ALA A 687 73.16 35.05 8.92
CA ALA A 687 73.76 34.87 7.59
C ALA A 687 75.09 35.63 7.50
N GLY A 688 75.97 35.35 8.46
CA GLY A 688 77.34 35.83 8.55
C GLY A 688 78.31 34.64 8.52
N THR A 689 78.08 33.70 7.61
CA THR A 689 79.09 32.71 7.23
C THR A 689 79.15 32.71 5.70
N ALA A 690 80.25 33.27 5.18
CA ALA A 690 80.53 33.32 3.77
C ALA A 690 80.38 31.92 3.16
N ASP A 691 79.55 31.82 2.12
CA ASP A 691 79.57 30.69 1.20
C ASP A 691 81.03 30.54 0.72
N PRO A 692 81.70 29.38 0.85
CA PRO A 692 83.15 29.23 0.65
C PRO A 692 83.66 29.67 -0.74
N LEU A 693 82.74 29.91 -1.67
CA LEU A 693 83.01 30.38 -3.02
C LEU A 693 83.02 31.91 -3.15
N LEU A 694 82.46 32.67 -2.19
CA LEU A 694 82.40 34.13 -2.25
C LEU A 694 83.81 34.75 -2.30
N GLY A 695 84.07 35.61 -3.27
CA GLY A 695 85.39 36.24 -3.51
C GLY A 695 86.42 35.33 -4.20
N ARG A 696 86.08 34.09 -4.55
CA ARG A 696 86.98 33.22 -5.35
C ARG A 696 86.99 33.65 -6.81
N ILE A 697 88.16 33.58 -7.43
CA ILE A 697 88.34 33.83 -8.87
C ILE A 697 88.33 32.48 -9.59
N GLY A 698 87.51 32.38 -10.62
CA GLY A 698 87.46 31.26 -11.56
C GLY A 698 87.60 31.72 -13.01
N VAL A 699 87.39 30.81 -13.94
CA VAL A 699 87.43 31.08 -15.38
C VAL A 699 86.11 30.67 -16.03
N ALA A 700 85.49 31.57 -16.77
CA ALA A 700 84.32 31.25 -17.57
C ALA A 700 84.68 30.18 -18.61
N ARG A 701 84.04 29.00 -18.56
CA ARG A 701 84.28 27.92 -19.55
C ARG A 701 83.31 28.01 -20.72
N THR A 702 82.14 28.60 -20.51
CA THR A 702 81.21 28.97 -21.57
C THR A 702 81.00 30.48 -21.60
N LEU A 703 80.44 30.99 -22.69
CA LEU A 703 79.94 32.34 -22.78
C LEU A 703 78.79 32.52 -21.76
N LEU A 704 78.89 33.49 -20.84
CA LEU A 704 77.86 33.75 -19.82
C LEU A 704 76.86 34.80 -20.36
N ARG A 705 75.57 34.44 -20.54
CA ARG A 705 74.50 35.33 -21.04
C ARG A 705 73.08 35.01 -20.52
N PRO A 706 72.70 35.47 -19.32
CA PRO A 706 73.59 35.73 -18.19
C PRO A 706 74.06 34.42 -17.56
N SER A 707 73.41 33.27 -17.83
CA SER A 707 73.85 31.97 -17.33
C SER A 707 74.94 31.34 -18.20
N GLY A 708 75.74 30.48 -17.58
CA GLY A 708 76.72 29.62 -18.23
C GLY A 708 77.51 28.85 -17.18
N LYS A 709 78.66 28.30 -17.55
CA LYS A 709 79.52 27.52 -16.65
C LYS A 709 80.87 28.20 -16.46
N ALA A 710 81.30 28.30 -15.21
CA ALA A 710 82.64 28.72 -14.84
C ALA A 710 83.33 27.61 -14.04
N GLU A 711 84.64 27.54 -14.17
CA GLU A 711 85.47 26.67 -13.34
C GLU A 711 86.02 27.49 -12.17
N ILE A 712 85.63 27.14 -10.95
CA ILE A 712 86.03 27.80 -9.70
C ILE A 712 86.60 26.69 -8.79
N ASP A 713 87.81 26.89 -8.27
CA ASP A 713 88.55 25.90 -7.45
C ASP A 713 88.60 24.49 -8.10
N GLY A 714 88.80 24.43 -9.42
CA GLY A 714 88.92 23.17 -10.18
C GLY A 714 87.60 22.42 -10.40
N ARG A 715 86.45 23.02 -10.07
CA ARG A 715 85.12 22.44 -10.28
C ARG A 715 84.31 23.27 -11.27
N LEU A 716 83.67 22.60 -12.22
CA LEU A 716 82.76 23.24 -13.16
C LEU A 716 81.40 23.47 -12.48
N VAL A 717 81.04 24.73 -12.27
CA VAL A 717 79.79 25.15 -11.62
C VAL A 717 78.97 26.04 -12.55
N GLU A 718 77.65 26.00 -12.40
CA GLU A 718 76.74 26.87 -13.14
C GLU A 718 76.68 28.24 -12.45
N VAL A 719 76.87 29.29 -13.23
CA VAL A 719 76.99 30.66 -12.73
C VAL A 719 76.14 31.61 -13.56
N ILE A 720 75.76 32.73 -12.95
CA ILE A 720 75.01 33.81 -13.58
C ILE A 720 75.88 35.06 -13.55
N SER A 721 76.13 35.71 -14.69
CA SER A 721 76.90 36.94 -14.73
C SER A 721 76.12 38.11 -14.11
N GLU A 722 76.81 38.92 -13.31
CA GLU A 722 76.29 40.15 -12.76
C GLU A 722 76.25 41.22 -13.85
N GLY A 723 75.09 41.33 -14.52
CA GLY A 723 74.82 42.31 -15.56
C GLY A 723 75.26 41.86 -16.95
N GLY A 724 76.56 41.99 -17.25
CA GLY A 724 77.10 41.91 -18.61
C GLY A 724 77.40 40.49 -19.12
N MET A 725 77.58 40.38 -20.44
CA MET A 725 78.04 39.16 -21.08
C MET A 725 79.53 38.94 -20.84
N VAL A 726 79.92 37.74 -20.38
CA VAL A 726 81.32 37.39 -20.16
C VAL A 726 81.77 36.31 -21.16
N PRO A 727 82.76 36.58 -22.04
CA PRO A 727 83.30 35.59 -22.97
C PRO A 727 83.94 34.38 -22.27
N ALA A 728 83.90 33.21 -22.93
CA ALA A 728 84.64 32.04 -22.46
C ALA A 728 86.16 32.34 -22.41
N GLY A 729 86.82 31.87 -21.37
CA GLY A 729 88.24 32.08 -21.09
C GLY A 729 88.55 33.28 -20.19
N LYS A 730 87.57 34.13 -19.87
CA LYS A 730 87.76 35.29 -18.99
C LYS A 730 87.71 34.92 -17.51
N ALA A 731 88.49 35.63 -16.70
CA ALA A 731 88.48 35.48 -15.24
C ALA A 731 87.21 36.11 -14.65
N VAL A 732 86.57 35.40 -13.74
CA VAL A 732 85.33 35.83 -13.08
C VAL A 732 85.46 35.67 -11.57
N GLU A 733 84.96 36.64 -10.82
CA GLU A 733 84.92 36.61 -9.35
C GLU A 733 83.50 36.36 -8.87
N VAL A 734 83.33 35.48 -7.88
CA VAL A 734 82.04 35.21 -7.25
C VAL A 734 81.65 36.37 -6.34
N VAL A 735 80.65 37.13 -6.74
CA VAL A 735 80.13 38.29 -6.01
C VAL A 735 78.98 37.93 -5.07
N GLN A 736 78.28 36.84 -5.35
CA GLN A 736 77.19 36.34 -4.52
C GLN A 736 77.10 34.82 -4.67
N ALA A 737 77.06 34.10 -3.56
CA ALA A 737 76.80 32.67 -3.56
C ALA A 737 75.72 32.39 -2.49
N GLN A 738 74.57 31.92 -2.95
CA GLN A 738 73.42 31.53 -2.13
C GLN A 738 72.87 30.20 -2.64
N GLY A 739 73.30 29.10 -2.01
CA GLY A 739 72.85 27.75 -2.37
C GLY A 739 73.25 27.39 -3.80
N ALA A 740 72.28 27.08 -4.66
CA ALA A 740 72.52 26.74 -6.07
C ALA A 740 72.71 27.98 -6.98
N ARG A 741 72.52 29.20 -6.47
CA ARG A 741 72.65 30.44 -7.24
C ARG A 741 74.00 31.08 -6.97
N ILE A 742 74.91 30.98 -7.94
CA ILE A 742 76.23 31.62 -7.92
C ILE A 742 76.23 32.75 -8.93
N VAL A 743 76.44 33.98 -8.47
CA VAL A 743 76.55 35.18 -9.32
C VAL A 743 78.01 35.58 -9.41
N VAL A 744 78.49 35.83 -10.63
CA VAL A 744 79.90 36.15 -10.91
C VAL A 744 80.04 37.45 -11.71
N ARG A 745 81.11 38.20 -11.51
CA ARG A 745 81.45 39.42 -12.28
C ARG A 745 82.78 39.21 -13.01
N GLU A 746 82.93 39.74 -14.23
CA GLU A 746 84.24 39.73 -14.91
C GLU A 746 85.27 40.54 -14.11
N VAL A 747 86.43 39.95 -13.86
CA VAL A 747 87.55 40.64 -13.21
C VAL A 747 88.20 41.54 -14.26
N ALA A 748 88.09 42.86 -14.08
CA ALA A 748 88.78 43.81 -14.93
C ALA A 748 90.30 43.66 -14.73
N ALA A 749 91.04 43.52 -15.84
CA ALA A 749 92.50 43.56 -15.80
C ALA A 749 92.95 44.98 -15.42
N ASN A 750 93.33 45.19 -14.17
CA ASN A 750 94.15 46.35 -13.82
C ASN A 750 95.52 46.15 -14.48
N GLY A 751 95.92 47.12 -15.30
CA GLY A 751 97.22 47.14 -15.98
C GLY A 751 98.40 47.23 -15.03
#